data_AF-A0A673WRU7-F1
#
_entry.id   AF-A0A673WRU7-F1
#
_cell.length_a   1.000
_cell.length_b   1.000
_cell.length_c   1.000
_cell.angle_alpha   90.00
_cell.angle_beta   90.00
_cell.angle_gamma   90.00
#
_symmetry.space_group_name_H-M   'P 1'
#
loop_
_entity.id
_entity.type
_entity.pdbx_description
1 polymer ?
#
loop_
_entity_poly.entity_id
_entity_poly.type
_entity_poly.pdbx_seq_one_letter_code
_entity_poly.pdbx_strand_id
1 'polypeptide(L)'
;IEREIKHFTNEKEEDLGKADIDRKEIQDPMELSEKDVCVFPGPDVERLASELQQALEEADKQVSVAQDLRSKLGEQSRKAWEAEQRLVLLEAEGQRLRKATESLAEARRQIEVLQAERLQMEEELCRLRSQVELQRMQASVIATLEGERAMLERERETLRSSVDTLRTAQRKGDQLELTTQALRAELERQGRSLESSRRNEEELEAELREVALEVESLTRGRDQALLEALRLEQDKEVCQGELDSQRKEQRQREREAARLRQQLQSTASALEHSNQKACSLETEHRHVCQELSQSKELCAQLQDLEQDQELKELNTEAQDKIRSLTQELANEKVQAQKLSNEAARLKQELERAEAELKTVTADLLLSEKRERDAVPANFPPESPANTQQATSSDTLTLEHPEAKDAQPKEGHDLPTTPKAGVEKMDWSLSERLIDLERENAAVGAEREVLLSQLSQSQSVCSHLREQIDTLQHHSISLQETCTKLQALNTQLQVDQAALSFQHAAVLVRCSESEARCAALEAESKVWAREHEESLARTEGLRRDQERMTALQQRQEAELEELLDRHSDLRSNNRNLEAQYRELEGRYQELLGLKSHLEEKETEMKMEREKMEGEVQKKAERERELERLKEDYERLQGVQRESAQVQSELLAQGSMLRGELSAAQLERTRLEGEVSSLRENNQRLELSTDRLTNQYQLLTQLKGNMEEENRHLLEQNQSLTNHNRDLMEQSLERKDQHHSQQREYQEKMGELRREKQKLVEKIMDQYRVLDPSMPTPSKAKKSNWIADRMKKLIKPKGGGGVREGRALFYAAGSIENLADSADYPPDTQTAADPRSAPASPSPLRHAPSLGDSDQAEGLCGLPLRSGLVGRRKLGSHRKLGSQSFSPGDQKTSPLQRFQSADRVIWEGQGSPTDTPKTTPMTSANNSQENVMEEGGRGEEGRGEMDEEGGSGGKQGRGRER
;
A
#
# COMPACT_ATOMS: atom_id res chain seq x y z
N ILE A 1 -59.96 87.21 -34.20
CA ILE A 1 -60.01 87.35 -32.72
C ILE A 1 -59.53 88.77 -32.34
N GLU A 2 -60.21 89.87 -32.65
CA GLU A 2 -61.65 90.15 -32.77
C GLU A 2 -62.47 89.98 -31.49
N ARG A 3 -63.32 91.00 -31.24
CA ARG A 3 -64.57 91.00 -30.45
C ARG A 3 -64.42 90.87 -28.91
N GLU A 4 -65.11 91.61 -28.05
CA GLU A 4 -65.95 92.83 -28.19
C GLU A 4 -65.56 93.86 -27.10
N ILE A 5 -65.69 95.20 -27.21
CA ILE A 5 -66.48 96.15 -28.02
C ILE A 5 -67.82 96.58 -27.35
N LYS A 6 -67.93 97.87 -26.98
CA LYS A 6 -69.14 98.68 -26.66
C LYS A 6 -69.93 98.30 -25.39
N HIS A 7 -70.79 99.15 -24.80
CA HIS A 7 -71.19 100.56 -25.07
C HIS A 7 -71.56 101.25 -23.74
N PHE A 8 -71.11 102.49 -23.49
CA PHE A 8 -71.99 103.66 -23.26
C PHE A 8 -71.17 104.95 -23.24
N THR A 9 -71.74 106.01 -23.81
CA THR A 9 -71.16 107.36 -23.93
C THR A 9 -72.29 108.37 -23.90
N ASN A 10 -72.05 109.55 -23.30
CA ASN A 10 -72.79 110.81 -23.40
C ASN A 10 -74.32 110.78 -23.54
N GLU A 11 -75.02 111.50 -22.65
CA GLU A 11 -75.82 112.68 -23.06
C GLU A 11 -76.41 113.40 -21.85
N LYS A 12 -76.08 114.70 -21.72
CA LYS A 12 -77.06 115.78 -21.71
C LYS A 12 -76.36 117.13 -21.71
N GLU A 13 -76.50 117.83 -22.83
CA GLU A 13 -76.11 119.23 -22.97
C GLU A 13 -77.24 120.16 -22.48
N GLU A 14 -77.00 121.44 -22.69
CA GLU A 14 -77.78 122.62 -22.34
C GLU A 14 -79.25 122.54 -22.79
N ASP A 15 -80.16 123.20 -22.06
CA ASP A 15 -81.16 124.01 -22.75
C ASP A 15 -81.60 125.26 -21.96
N LEU A 16 -81.95 126.26 -22.76
CA LEU A 16 -82.01 127.70 -22.54
C LEU A 16 -83.12 128.20 -21.58
N GLY A 17 -82.91 129.42 -21.05
CA GLY A 17 -83.90 130.16 -20.25
C GLY A 17 -83.66 131.67 -20.19
N LYS A 18 -83.45 132.33 -21.34
CA LYS A 18 -83.35 133.80 -21.41
C LYS A 18 -84.73 134.47 -21.40
N ALA A 19 -84.88 135.55 -20.63
CA ALA A 19 -85.94 136.53 -20.79
C ALA A 19 -85.42 137.94 -20.44
N ASP A 20 -85.31 138.80 -21.44
CA ASP A 20 -85.12 140.25 -21.31
C ASP A 20 -86.50 140.96 -21.32
N ILE A 21 -86.53 142.29 -21.12
CA ILE A 21 -87.68 143.23 -21.29
C ILE A 21 -88.70 143.15 -20.12
N ASP A 22 -89.28 144.23 -19.54
CA ASP A 22 -89.21 145.71 -19.70
C ASP A 22 -88.54 146.36 -18.45
N ARG A 23 -88.02 147.60 -18.39
CA ARG A 23 -88.22 148.89 -19.10
C ARG A 23 -89.37 149.79 -18.62
N LYS A 24 -89.11 150.55 -17.54
CA LYS A 24 -89.65 151.87 -17.13
C LYS A 24 -88.77 152.35 -15.96
N GLU A 25 -88.16 153.55 -15.92
CA GLU A 25 -88.46 154.81 -16.59
C GLU A 25 -89.89 155.32 -16.33
N ILE A 26 -90.09 155.81 -15.10
CA ILE A 26 -90.87 157.04 -14.87
C ILE A 26 -89.98 157.99 -14.05
N GLN A 27 -89.34 158.89 -14.76
CA GLN A 27 -88.84 160.15 -14.24
C GLN A 27 -89.91 161.19 -14.54
N ASP A 28 -90.36 161.97 -13.55
CA ASP A 28 -90.62 163.41 -13.75
C ASP A 28 -90.93 164.16 -12.43
N PRO A 29 -90.67 165.49 -12.38
CA PRO A 29 -90.93 166.36 -11.23
C PRO A 29 -92.13 167.31 -11.43
N MET A 30 -92.66 167.84 -10.31
CA MET A 30 -93.31 169.16 -10.17
C MET A 30 -93.51 169.39 -8.65
N GLU A 31 -93.22 170.53 -8.02
CA GLU A 31 -93.40 171.96 -8.35
C GLU A 31 -94.87 172.43 -8.45
N LEU A 32 -95.08 173.70 -8.03
CA LEU A 32 -96.34 174.47 -8.02
C LEU A 32 -97.39 174.04 -6.98
N SER A 33 -98.07 174.96 -6.26
CA SER A 33 -97.86 176.41 -6.15
C SER A 33 -98.46 176.99 -4.85
N GLU A 34 -97.78 178.00 -4.32
CA GLU A 34 -98.30 179.27 -3.78
C GLU A 34 -99.83 179.41 -3.58
N LYS A 35 -100.25 179.86 -2.38
CA LYS A 35 -100.79 181.23 -2.22
C LYS A 35 -101.06 181.67 -0.77
N ASP A 36 -100.37 182.75 -0.40
CA ASP A 36 -100.88 184.01 0.18
C ASP A 36 -101.96 183.97 1.29
N VAL A 37 -101.64 184.57 2.45
CA VAL A 37 -101.87 186.01 2.73
C VAL A 37 -101.23 186.39 4.08
N CYS A 38 -100.77 187.64 4.21
CA CYS A 38 -100.01 188.17 5.36
C CYS A 38 -100.80 188.32 6.67
N VAL A 39 -100.10 188.33 7.82
CA VAL A 39 -99.96 189.45 8.78
C VAL A 39 -98.79 189.16 9.77
N PHE A 40 -98.06 190.19 10.20
CA PHE A 40 -96.91 190.18 11.13
C PHE A 40 -97.32 190.06 12.63
N PRO A 41 -96.39 189.81 13.60
CA PRO A 41 -95.21 188.91 13.58
C PRO A 41 -94.97 188.14 14.91
N GLY A 42 -93.96 187.25 14.94
CA GLY A 42 -93.36 186.71 16.17
C GLY A 42 -92.03 185.99 15.87
N PRO A 43 -90.88 186.34 16.50
CA PRO A 43 -89.55 186.00 15.99
C PRO A 43 -89.00 184.60 16.34
N ASP A 44 -89.71 183.77 17.12
CA ASP A 44 -89.14 182.54 17.69
C ASP A 44 -89.19 181.30 16.75
N VAL A 45 -89.83 181.38 15.58
CA VAL A 45 -90.14 180.20 14.74
C VAL A 45 -89.02 179.83 13.77
N GLU A 46 -88.32 180.80 13.18
CA GLU A 46 -87.39 180.55 12.06
C GLU A 46 -86.17 179.71 12.47
N ARG A 47 -85.70 179.82 13.72
CA ARG A 47 -84.47 179.16 14.18
C ARG A 47 -84.58 177.63 14.21
N LEU A 48 -85.77 177.11 14.55
CA LEU A 48 -86.04 175.67 14.65
C LEU A 48 -86.04 174.97 13.29
N ALA A 49 -86.36 175.68 12.19
CA ALA A 49 -86.37 175.10 10.85
C ALA A 49 -84.94 174.77 10.36
N SER A 50 -84.00 175.69 10.55
CA SER A 50 -82.60 175.51 10.17
C SER A 50 -81.91 174.41 10.98
N GLU A 51 -82.19 174.34 12.29
CA GLU A 51 -81.68 173.28 13.18
C GLU A 51 -82.14 171.89 12.72
N LEU A 52 -83.38 171.75 12.22
CA LEU A 52 -83.91 170.49 11.66
C LEU A 52 -83.28 170.12 10.31
N GLN A 53 -83.13 171.09 9.40
CA GLN A 53 -82.54 170.90 8.07
C GLN A 53 -81.11 170.35 8.17
N GLN A 54 -80.30 170.92 9.07
CA GLN A 54 -78.90 170.54 9.24
C GLN A 54 -78.75 169.13 9.82
N ALA A 55 -79.61 168.74 10.76
CA ALA A 55 -79.66 167.39 11.31
C ALA A 55 -80.03 166.32 10.26
N LEU A 56 -80.91 166.64 9.30
CA LEU A 56 -81.27 165.75 8.20
C LEU A 56 -80.08 165.53 7.25
N GLU A 57 -79.37 166.57 6.84
CA GLU A 57 -78.17 166.41 6.01
C GLU A 57 -77.06 165.63 6.72
N GLU A 58 -76.89 165.80 8.02
CA GLU A 58 -75.93 165.02 8.81
C GLU A 58 -76.34 163.55 8.93
N ALA A 59 -77.65 163.26 9.03
CA ALA A 59 -78.18 161.91 8.96
C ALA A 59 -77.91 161.26 7.59
N ASP A 60 -78.15 161.95 6.47
CA ASP A 60 -77.87 161.43 5.12
C ASP A 60 -76.36 161.20 4.88
N LYS A 61 -75.50 162.08 5.42
CA LYS A 61 -74.04 161.89 5.41
C LYS A 61 -73.64 160.66 6.23
N GLN A 62 -74.30 160.39 7.36
CA GLN A 62 -74.08 159.16 8.15
C GLN A 62 -74.63 157.91 7.45
N VAL A 63 -75.81 157.97 6.82
CA VAL A 63 -76.42 156.87 6.07
C VAL A 63 -75.56 156.48 4.87
N SER A 64 -75.11 157.45 4.08
CA SER A 64 -74.22 157.21 2.94
C SER A 64 -72.88 156.61 3.37
N VAL A 65 -72.21 157.14 4.41
CA VAL A 65 -70.99 156.52 4.97
C VAL A 65 -71.26 155.10 5.50
N ALA A 66 -72.39 154.85 6.16
CA ALA A 66 -72.77 153.52 6.62
C ALA A 66 -73.03 152.55 5.46
N GLN A 67 -73.62 153.01 4.35
CA GLN A 67 -73.84 152.24 3.13
C GLN A 67 -72.51 151.93 2.41
N ASP A 68 -71.57 152.87 2.42
CA ASP A 68 -70.23 152.74 1.84
C ASP A 68 -69.31 151.83 2.67
N LEU A 69 -69.50 151.79 4.00
CA LEU A 69 -68.87 150.80 4.87
C LEU A 69 -69.50 149.41 4.72
N ARG A 70 -70.83 149.33 4.51
CA ARG A 70 -71.52 148.05 4.21
C ARG A 70 -71.09 147.47 2.86
N SER A 71 -70.92 148.28 1.81
CA SER A 71 -70.44 147.81 0.51
C SER A 71 -68.99 147.29 0.61
N LYS A 72 -68.10 148.04 1.26
CA LYS A 72 -66.70 147.63 1.51
C LYS A 72 -66.62 146.37 2.38
N LEU A 73 -67.45 146.23 3.41
CA LEU A 73 -67.54 145.01 4.22
C LEU A 73 -68.09 143.83 3.39
N GLY A 74 -69.05 144.07 2.51
CA GLY A 74 -69.56 143.10 1.54
C GLY A 74 -68.49 142.63 0.53
N GLU A 75 -67.64 143.53 0.06
CA GLU A 75 -66.48 143.15 -0.75
C GLU A 75 -65.42 142.37 0.03
N GLN A 76 -65.08 142.79 1.24
CA GLN A 76 -64.06 142.12 2.06
C GLN A 76 -64.51 140.70 2.46
N SER A 77 -65.79 140.52 2.79
CA SER A 77 -66.37 139.20 3.06
C SER A 77 -66.41 138.30 1.81
N ARG A 78 -66.72 138.83 0.62
CA ARG A 78 -66.55 138.08 -0.65
C ARG A 78 -65.09 137.69 -0.89
N LYS A 79 -64.15 138.62 -0.73
CA LYS A 79 -62.71 138.39 -0.94
C LYS A 79 -62.14 137.38 0.07
N ALA A 80 -62.60 137.41 1.32
CA ALA A 80 -62.27 136.41 2.33
C ALA A 80 -62.82 135.03 1.94
N TRP A 81 -64.09 134.94 1.56
CA TRP A 81 -64.74 133.69 1.13
C TRP A 81 -64.09 133.08 -0.13
N GLU A 82 -63.72 133.91 -1.12
CA GLU A 82 -62.92 133.48 -2.27
C GLU A 82 -61.55 132.93 -1.87
N ALA A 83 -60.89 133.54 -0.87
CA ALA A 83 -59.62 133.06 -0.35
C ALA A 83 -59.77 131.75 0.43
N GLU A 84 -60.81 131.61 1.24
CA GLU A 84 -61.18 130.37 1.93
C GLU A 84 -61.45 129.24 0.94
N GLN A 85 -62.22 129.48 -0.13
CA GLN A 85 -62.43 128.49 -1.19
C GLN A 85 -61.13 128.08 -1.89
N ARG A 86 -60.24 129.03 -2.18
CA ARG A 86 -58.92 128.73 -2.76
C ARG A 86 -58.04 127.93 -1.80
N LEU A 87 -58.08 128.21 -0.50
CA LEU A 87 -57.39 127.42 0.51
C LEU A 87 -57.93 126.00 0.59
N VAL A 88 -59.26 125.80 0.62
CA VAL A 88 -59.87 124.45 0.62
C VAL A 88 -59.49 123.65 -0.64
N LEU A 89 -59.41 124.28 -1.81
CA LEU A 89 -58.94 123.63 -3.04
C LEU A 89 -57.45 123.26 -2.95
N LEU A 90 -56.59 124.16 -2.48
CA LEU A 90 -55.16 123.91 -2.29
C LEU A 90 -54.88 122.85 -1.21
N GLU A 91 -55.71 122.77 -0.16
CA GLU A 91 -55.66 121.70 0.84
C GLU A 91 -56.09 120.35 0.25
N ALA A 92 -57.15 120.33 -0.56
CA ALA A 92 -57.58 119.12 -1.27
C ALA A 92 -56.52 118.64 -2.28
N GLU A 93 -55.86 119.55 -2.99
CA GLU A 93 -54.72 119.24 -3.87
C GLU A 93 -53.49 118.79 -3.08
N GLY A 94 -53.17 119.44 -1.96
CA GLY A 94 -52.11 119.01 -1.05
C GLY A 94 -52.36 117.61 -0.48
N GLN A 95 -53.61 117.27 -0.14
CA GLN A 95 -54.00 115.91 0.28
C GLN A 95 -53.90 114.89 -0.86
N ARG A 96 -54.30 115.25 -2.10
CA ARG A 96 -54.11 114.39 -3.28
C ARG A 96 -52.63 114.13 -3.56
N LEU A 97 -51.79 115.16 -3.46
CA LEU A 97 -50.34 115.05 -3.67
C LEU A 97 -49.67 114.22 -2.57
N ARG A 98 -50.08 114.35 -1.29
CA ARG A 98 -49.61 113.46 -0.20
C ARG A 98 -49.92 112.00 -0.52
N LYS A 99 -51.19 111.68 -0.84
CA LYS A 99 -51.61 110.33 -1.24
C LYS A 99 -50.85 109.81 -2.47
N ALA A 100 -50.58 110.67 -3.45
CA ALA A 100 -49.74 110.31 -4.58
C ALA A 100 -48.29 109.98 -4.14
N THR A 101 -47.66 110.80 -3.29
CA THR A 101 -46.32 110.50 -2.76
C THR A 101 -46.26 109.27 -1.85
N GLU A 102 -47.33 109.00 -1.09
CA GLU A 102 -47.49 107.79 -0.28
C GLU A 102 -47.54 106.55 -1.18
N SER A 103 -48.43 106.54 -2.20
CA SER A 103 -48.53 105.44 -3.18
C SER A 103 -47.24 105.23 -4.00
N LEU A 104 -46.50 106.30 -4.31
CA LEU A 104 -45.18 106.20 -4.96
C LEU A 104 -44.09 105.66 -4.02
N ALA A 105 -44.17 105.93 -2.71
CA ALA A 105 -43.29 105.33 -1.71
C ALA A 105 -43.64 103.86 -1.44
N GLU A 106 -44.91 103.48 -1.54
CA GLU A 106 -45.36 102.09 -1.50
C GLU A 106 -44.88 101.32 -2.74
N ALA A 107 -45.08 101.87 -3.94
CA ALA A 107 -44.58 101.29 -5.19
C ALA A 107 -43.05 101.15 -5.21
N ARG A 108 -42.30 102.10 -4.63
CA ARG A 108 -40.84 101.98 -4.45
C ARG A 108 -40.46 100.80 -3.55
N ARG A 109 -41.11 100.65 -2.38
CA ARG A 109 -40.87 99.51 -1.49
C ARG A 109 -41.23 98.18 -2.14
N GLN A 110 -42.30 98.14 -2.93
CA GLN A 110 -42.68 96.94 -3.71
C GLN A 110 -41.61 96.59 -4.75
N ILE A 111 -41.03 97.59 -5.44
CA ILE A 111 -39.91 97.37 -6.36
C ILE A 111 -38.65 96.90 -5.61
N GLU A 112 -38.35 97.46 -4.44
CA GLU A 112 -37.21 97.06 -3.60
C GLU A 112 -37.35 95.60 -3.11
N VAL A 113 -38.56 95.17 -2.71
CA VAL A 113 -38.87 93.77 -2.38
C VAL A 113 -38.72 92.86 -3.60
N LEU A 114 -39.31 93.21 -4.74
CA LEU A 114 -39.18 92.44 -5.98
C LEU A 114 -37.72 92.35 -6.48
N GLN A 115 -36.88 93.35 -6.20
CA GLN A 115 -35.45 93.32 -6.48
C GLN A 115 -34.69 92.36 -5.54
N ALA A 116 -35.03 92.35 -4.24
CA ALA A 116 -34.47 91.41 -3.29
C ALA A 116 -34.86 89.95 -3.62
N GLU A 117 -36.14 89.72 -3.93
CA GLU A 117 -36.65 88.41 -4.40
C GLU A 117 -35.94 87.98 -5.69
N ARG A 118 -35.79 88.88 -6.68
CA ARG A 118 -35.05 88.59 -7.92
C ARG A 118 -33.60 88.19 -7.63
N LEU A 119 -32.91 88.87 -6.72
CA LEU A 119 -31.52 88.54 -6.36
C LEU A 119 -31.43 87.17 -5.66
N GLN A 120 -32.36 86.88 -4.74
CA GLN A 120 -32.44 85.56 -4.10
C GLN A 120 -32.65 84.44 -5.15
N MET A 121 -33.58 84.64 -6.10
CA MET A 121 -33.79 83.69 -7.19
C MET A 121 -32.56 83.52 -8.10
N GLU A 122 -31.75 84.56 -8.30
CA GLU A 122 -30.49 84.47 -9.04
C GLU A 122 -29.41 83.70 -8.27
N GLU A 123 -29.31 83.88 -6.95
CA GLU A 123 -28.44 83.07 -6.08
C GLU A 123 -28.86 81.59 -6.04
N GLU A 124 -30.16 81.31 -5.91
CA GLU A 124 -30.72 79.96 -5.95
C GLU A 124 -30.47 79.28 -7.31
N LEU A 125 -30.63 80.00 -8.43
CA LEU A 125 -30.28 79.50 -9.76
C LEU A 125 -28.78 79.20 -9.90
N CYS A 126 -27.90 80.00 -9.30
CA CYS A 126 -26.45 79.73 -9.30
C CYS A 126 -26.11 78.50 -8.46
N ARG A 127 -26.75 78.33 -7.29
CA ARG A 127 -26.61 77.16 -6.43
C ARG A 127 -27.11 75.88 -7.11
N LEU A 128 -28.25 75.93 -7.80
CA LEU A 128 -28.79 74.78 -8.53
C LEU A 128 -27.91 74.39 -9.73
N ARG A 129 -27.31 75.37 -10.43
CA ARG A 129 -26.35 75.10 -11.52
C ARG A 129 -25.11 74.37 -11.03
N SER A 130 -24.47 74.85 -9.97
CA SER A 130 -23.27 74.19 -9.41
C SER A 130 -23.58 72.81 -8.82
N GLN A 131 -24.78 72.61 -8.26
CA GLN A 131 -25.26 71.28 -7.84
C GLN A 131 -25.45 70.32 -9.03
N VAL A 132 -26.02 70.78 -10.14
CA VAL A 132 -26.16 69.98 -11.38
C VAL A 132 -24.80 69.69 -12.03
N GLU A 133 -23.86 70.62 -11.97
CA GLU A 133 -22.48 70.41 -12.45
C GLU A 133 -21.75 69.37 -11.59
N LEU A 134 -21.87 69.43 -10.26
CA LEU A 134 -21.36 68.41 -9.36
C LEU A 134 -21.97 67.03 -9.66
N GLN A 135 -23.28 66.95 -9.89
CA GLN A 135 -23.97 65.70 -10.25
C GLN A 135 -23.49 65.15 -11.61
N ARG A 136 -23.20 66.00 -12.60
CA ARG A 136 -22.60 65.58 -13.87
C ARG A 136 -21.19 65.02 -13.69
N MET A 137 -20.36 65.67 -12.86
CA MET A 137 -19.01 65.19 -12.54
C MET A 137 -19.04 63.85 -11.78
N GLN A 138 -19.98 63.70 -10.84
CA GLN A 138 -20.23 62.43 -10.14
C GLN A 138 -20.67 61.33 -11.12
N ALA A 139 -21.60 61.63 -12.04
CA ALA A 139 -22.05 60.68 -13.05
C ALA A 139 -20.92 60.24 -14.01
N SER A 140 -20.04 61.15 -14.43
CA SER A 140 -18.88 60.77 -15.25
C SER A 140 -17.88 59.88 -14.51
N VAL A 141 -17.63 60.16 -13.22
CA VAL A 141 -16.73 59.34 -12.38
C VAL A 141 -17.31 57.95 -12.14
N ILE A 142 -18.63 57.85 -11.90
CA ILE A 142 -19.33 56.56 -11.79
C ILE A 142 -19.19 55.77 -13.10
N ALA A 143 -19.46 56.38 -14.26
CA ALA A 143 -19.35 55.72 -15.55
C ALA A 143 -17.92 55.22 -15.85
N THR A 144 -16.87 55.95 -15.45
CA THR A 144 -15.48 55.47 -15.58
C THR A 144 -15.20 54.28 -14.67
N LEU A 145 -15.64 54.32 -13.40
CA LEU A 145 -15.43 53.23 -12.45
C LEU A 145 -16.23 51.96 -12.82
N GLU A 146 -17.43 52.11 -13.39
CA GLU A 146 -18.21 51.01 -13.95
C GLU A 146 -17.52 50.39 -15.19
N GLY A 147 -16.90 51.22 -16.04
CA GLY A 147 -16.10 50.77 -17.17
C GLY A 147 -14.86 49.98 -16.74
N GLU A 148 -14.08 50.52 -15.80
CA GLU A 148 -12.91 49.85 -15.20
C GLU A 148 -13.29 48.54 -14.52
N ARG A 149 -14.35 48.54 -13.71
CA ARG A 149 -14.89 47.33 -13.08
C ARG A 149 -15.27 46.28 -14.13
N ALA A 150 -15.95 46.67 -15.20
CA ALA A 150 -16.33 45.74 -16.27
C ALA A 150 -15.12 45.19 -17.04
N MET A 151 -14.00 45.91 -17.12
CA MET A 151 -12.74 45.39 -17.67
C MET A 151 -12.11 44.37 -16.71
N LEU A 152 -11.98 44.71 -15.42
CA LEU A 152 -11.44 43.81 -14.39
C LEU A 152 -12.27 42.53 -14.21
N GLU A 153 -13.60 42.60 -14.37
CA GLU A 153 -14.47 41.42 -14.34
C GLU A 153 -14.21 40.47 -15.52
N ARG A 154 -13.93 40.99 -16.72
CA ARG A 154 -13.53 40.20 -17.90
C ARG A 154 -12.13 39.59 -17.73
N GLU A 155 -11.17 40.35 -17.22
CA GLU A 155 -9.81 39.86 -16.94
C GLU A 155 -9.81 38.76 -15.88
N ARG A 156 -10.63 38.92 -14.82
CA ARG A 156 -10.88 37.86 -13.83
C ARG A 156 -11.48 36.60 -14.48
N GLU A 157 -12.32 36.73 -15.50
CA GLU A 157 -12.94 35.61 -16.20
C GLU A 157 -11.99 34.91 -17.19
N THR A 158 -11.15 35.66 -17.91
CA THR A 158 -10.08 35.05 -18.73
C THR A 158 -9.04 34.35 -17.85
N LEU A 159 -8.66 34.94 -16.70
CA LEU A 159 -7.77 34.31 -15.71
C LEU A 159 -8.40 33.06 -15.06
N ARG A 160 -9.72 33.03 -14.81
CA ARG A 160 -10.41 31.81 -14.39
C ARG A 160 -10.32 30.73 -15.48
N SER A 161 -10.55 31.09 -16.74
CA SER A 161 -10.47 30.14 -17.86
C SER A 161 -9.05 29.59 -18.07
N SER A 162 -8.01 30.40 -17.86
CA SER A 162 -6.62 29.92 -17.95
C SER A 162 -6.26 29.01 -16.77
N VAL A 163 -6.69 29.34 -15.54
CA VAL A 163 -6.53 28.45 -14.38
C VAL A 163 -7.26 27.12 -14.57
N ASP A 164 -8.47 27.10 -15.14
CA ASP A 164 -9.20 25.86 -15.37
C ASP A 164 -8.62 25.04 -16.54
N THR A 165 -8.13 25.67 -17.61
CA THR A 165 -7.37 24.93 -18.64
C THR A 165 -6.07 24.34 -18.07
N LEU A 166 -5.32 25.08 -17.25
CA LEU A 166 -4.14 24.57 -16.53
C LEU A 166 -4.49 23.39 -15.62
N ARG A 167 -5.60 23.46 -14.87
CA ARG A 167 -6.10 22.31 -14.07
C ARG A 167 -6.44 21.10 -14.93
N THR A 168 -6.99 21.27 -16.13
CA THR A 168 -7.21 20.13 -17.05
C THR A 168 -5.91 19.61 -17.69
N ALA A 169 -4.89 20.45 -17.85
CA ALA A 169 -3.57 20.03 -18.29
C ALA A 169 -2.84 19.24 -17.19
N GLN A 170 -2.89 19.71 -15.94
CA GLN A 170 -2.35 19.02 -14.76
C GLN A 170 -2.96 17.61 -14.64
N ARG A 171 -4.30 17.48 -14.64
CA ARG A 171 -4.98 16.17 -14.59
C ARG A 171 -4.58 15.21 -15.72
N LYS A 172 -4.20 15.74 -16.89
CA LYS A 172 -3.65 14.93 -18.00
C LYS A 172 -2.19 14.55 -17.74
N GLY A 173 -1.40 15.42 -17.12
CA GLY A 173 -0.07 15.11 -16.57
C GLY A 173 -0.15 13.98 -15.55
N ASP A 174 -0.93 14.15 -14.48
CA ASP A 174 -1.16 13.14 -13.43
C ASP A 174 -1.56 11.78 -14.04
N GLN A 175 -2.49 11.79 -15.01
CA GLN A 175 -2.96 10.59 -15.70
C GLN A 175 -1.87 9.95 -16.58
N LEU A 176 -1.04 10.74 -17.25
CA LEU A 176 0.10 10.25 -18.03
C LEU A 176 1.18 9.67 -17.11
N GLU A 177 1.50 10.33 -16.01
CA GLU A 177 2.45 9.84 -15.01
C GLU A 177 2.03 8.47 -14.48
N LEU A 178 0.75 8.30 -14.09
CA LEU A 178 0.19 7.00 -13.70
C LEU A 178 0.34 5.94 -14.82
N THR A 179 0.13 6.29 -16.09
CA THR A 179 0.40 5.34 -17.19
C THR A 179 1.89 5.00 -17.36
N THR A 180 2.80 5.96 -17.15
CA THR A 180 4.25 5.65 -17.17
C THR A 180 4.68 4.79 -15.99
N GLN A 181 4.08 4.97 -14.82
CA GLN A 181 4.31 4.10 -13.65
C GLN A 181 3.81 2.68 -13.91
N ALA A 182 2.61 2.52 -14.48
CA ALA A 182 2.07 1.22 -14.86
C ALA A 182 2.93 0.51 -15.93
N LEU A 183 3.42 1.25 -16.94
CA LEU A 183 4.31 0.71 -17.96
C LEU A 183 5.70 0.34 -17.40
N ARG A 184 6.25 1.11 -16.44
CA ARG A 184 7.48 0.73 -15.73
C ARG A 184 7.30 -0.56 -14.93
N ALA A 185 6.22 -0.68 -14.17
CA ALA A 185 5.92 -1.88 -13.38
C ALA A 185 5.73 -3.13 -14.28
N GLU A 186 5.10 -2.96 -15.45
CA GLU A 186 4.95 -4.05 -16.43
C GLU A 186 6.30 -4.41 -17.10
N LEU A 187 7.15 -3.43 -17.41
CA LEU A 187 8.52 -3.67 -17.90
C LEU A 187 9.38 -4.40 -16.85
N GLU A 188 9.30 -4.01 -15.57
CA GLU A 188 9.96 -4.73 -14.49
C GLU A 188 9.44 -6.16 -14.32
N ARG A 189 8.11 -6.36 -14.44
CA ARG A 189 7.49 -7.70 -14.39
C ARG A 189 7.97 -8.57 -15.55
N GLN A 190 8.07 -8.01 -16.75
CA GLN A 190 8.62 -8.70 -17.93
C GLN A 190 10.12 -8.98 -17.76
N GLY A 191 10.90 -8.03 -17.24
CA GLY A 191 12.32 -8.22 -16.92
C GLY A 191 12.55 -9.39 -15.97
N ARG A 192 11.87 -9.41 -14.81
CA ARG A 192 11.93 -10.52 -13.84
C ARG A 192 11.49 -11.86 -14.45
N SER A 193 10.52 -11.84 -15.36
CA SER A 193 10.07 -13.03 -16.09
C SER A 193 11.10 -13.54 -17.10
N LEU A 194 11.80 -12.64 -17.80
CA LEU A 194 12.88 -12.98 -18.74
C LEU A 194 14.13 -13.46 -18.00
N GLU A 195 14.49 -12.83 -16.88
CA GLU A 195 15.55 -13.34 -16.00
C GLU A 195 15.22 -14.74 -15.45
N SER A 196 13.94 -15.02 -15.13
CA SER A 196 13.53 -16.36 -14.71
C SER A 196 13.62 -17.36 -15.85
N SER A 197 13.21 -17.00 -17.08
CA SER A 197 13.41 -17.86 -18.26
C SER A 197 14.89 -18.15 -18.47
N ARG A 198 15.73 -17.11 -18.42
CA ARG A 198 17.18 -17.21 -18.58
C ARG A 198 17.84 -18.08 -17.50
N ARG A 199 17.44 -17.97 -16.22
CA ARG A 199 17.96 -18.86 -15.16
C ARG A 199 17.60 -20.32 -15.44
N ASN A 200 16.34 -20.58 -15.81
CA ASN A 200 15.91 -21.94 -16.20
C ASN A 200 16.65 -22.44 -17.46
N GLU A 201 16.96 -21.56 -18.41
CA GLU A 201 17.78 -21.88 -19.60
C GLU A 201 19.23 -22.21 -19.21
N GLU A 202 19.86 -21.41 -18.33
CA GLU A 202 21.21 -21.65 -17.80
C GLU A 202 21.29 -22.95 -16.96
N GLU A 203 20.23 -23.27 -16.20
CA GLU A 203 20.06 -24.54 -15.47
C GLU A 203 19.91 -25.73 -16.45
N LEU A 204 19.03 -25.65 -17.45
CA LEU A 204 18.86 -26.70 -18.46
C LEU A 204 20.13 -26.91 -19.31
N GLU A 205 20.89 -25.85 -19.61
CA GLU A 205 22.20 -26.00 -20.24
C GLU A 205 23.23 -26.66 -19.30
N ALA A 206 23.13 -26.50 -17.98
CA ALA A 206 23.97 -27.20 -17.02
C ALA A 206 23.62 -28.70 -16.97
N GLU A 207 22.33 -29.05 -16.85
CA GLU A 207 21.84 -30.44 -16.94
C GLU A 207 22.31 -31.12 -18.25
N LEU A 208 22.22 -30.42 -19.39
CA LEU A 208 22.69 -30.93 -20.68
C LEU A 208 24.21 -31.16 -20.73
N ARG A 209 25.01 -30.34 -20.03
CA ARG A 209 26.47 -30.53 -19.89
C ARG A 209 26.78 -31.73 -18.99
N GLU A 210 26.08 -31.90 -17.89
CA GLU A 210 26.24 -33.04 -16.98
C GLU A 210 25.87 -34.35 -17.68
N VAL A 211 24.70 -34.42 -18.34
CA VAL A 211 24.29 -35.59 -19.14
C VAL A 211 25.25 -35.87 -20.29
N ALA A 212 25.85 -34.86 -20.93
CA ALA A 212 26.89 -35.08 -21.93
C ALA A 212 28.15 -35.74 -21.32
N LEU A 213 28.60 -35.28 -20.14
CA LEU A 213 29.74 -35.87 -19.42
C LEU A 213 29.43 -37.30 -18.93
N GLU A 214 28.20 -37.58 -18.49
CA GLU A 214 27.74 -38.94 -18.17
C GLU A 214 27.78 -39.85 -19.41
N VAL A 215 27.27 -39.39 -20.55
CA VAL A 215 27.31 -40.13 -21.82
C VAL A 215 28.74 -40.38 -22.29
N GLU A 216 29.65 -39.42 -22.15
CA GLU A 216 31.07 -39.66 -22.43
C GLU A 216 31.72 -40.64 -21.42
N SER A 217 31.33 -40.61 -20.15
CA SER A 217 31.79 -41.57 -19.14
C SER A 217 31.32 -42.99 -19.47
N LEU A 218 30.05 -43.14 -19.85
CA LEU A 218 29.45 -44.42 -20.25
C LEU A 218 30.02 -44.95 -21.57
N THR A 219 30.36 -44.10 -22.55
CA THR A 219 31.04 -44.55 -23.77
C THR A 219 32.48 -44.98 -23.50
N ARG A 220 33.24 -44.24 -22.67
CA ARG A 220 34.59 -44.67 -22.20
C ARG A 220 34.53 -46.02 -21.47
N GLY A 221 33.56 -46.20 -20.56
CA GLY A 221 33.35 -47.46 -19.84
C GLY A 221 32.94 -48.63 -20.75
N ARG A 222 32.06 -48.39 -21.73
CA ARG A 222 31.72 -49.36 -22.78
C ARG A 222 32.94 -49.77 -23.59
N ASP A 223 33.75 -48.81 -24.01
CA ASP A 223 34.90 -49.06 -24.89
C ASP A 223 36.05 -49.75 -24.14
N GLN A 224 36.23 -49.47 -22.84
CA GLN A 224 37.06 -50.26 -21.94
C GLN A 224 36.55 -51.70 -21.82
N ALA A 225 35.25 -51.91 -21.56
CA ALA A 225 34.66 -53.25 -21.45
C ALA A 225 34.76 -54.05 -22.77
N LEU A 226 34.71 -53.38 -23.94
CA LEU A 226 34.95 -54.02 -25.24
C LEU A 226 36.42 -54.43 -25.42
N LEU A 227 37.38 -53.62 -24.97
CA LEU A 227 38.80 -53.98 -24.99
C LEU A 227 39.11 -55.13 -24.02
N GLU A 228 38.49 -55.14 -22.84
CA GLU A 228 38.60 -56.26 -21.88
C GLU A 228 37.96 -57.54 -22.44
N ALA A 229 36.80 -57.45 -23.09
CA ALA A 229 36.17 -58.59 -23.75
C ALA A 229 37.07 -59.17 -24.86
N LEU A 230 37.59 -58.33 -25.75
CA LEU A 230 38.51 -58.75 -26.82
C LEU A 230 39.80 -59.40 -26.26
N ARG A 231 40.34 -58.86 -25.16
CA ARG A 231 41.47 -59.49 -24.45
C ARG A 231 41.08 -60.86 -23.90
N LEU A 232 39.95 -60.97 -23.20
CA LEU A 232 39.49 -62.24 -22.62
C LEU A 232 39.16 -63.29 -23.69
N GLU A 233 38.74 -62.87 -24.89
CA GLU A 233 38.62 -63.76 -26.05
C GLU A 233 39.98 -64.24 -26.56
N GLN A 234 41.00 -63.38 -26.63
CA GLN A 234 42.37 -63.79 -26.97
C GLN A 234 42.99 -64.72 -25.91
N ASP A 235 42.89 -64.37 -24.62
CA ASP A 235 43.38 -65.20 -23.51
C ASP A 235 42.69 -66.60 -23.53
N LYS A 236 41.40 -66.65 -23.85
CA LYS A 236 40.63 -67.89 -24.07
C LYS A 236 41.11 -68.68 -25.29
N GLU A 237 41.38 -68.04 -26.43
CA GLU A 237 41.92 -68.70 -27.62
C GLU A 237 43.31 -69.31 -27.35
N VAL A 238 44.17 -68.60 -26.62
CA VAL A 238 45.49 -69.11 -26.17
C VAL A 238 45.30 -70.35 -25.28
N CYS A 239 44.52 -70.26 -24.20
CA CYS A 239 44.29 -71.40 -23.32
C CYS A 239 43.61 -72.59 -24.05
N GLN A 240 42.76 -72.34 -25.04
CA GLN A 240 42.16 -73.41 -25.84
C GLN A 240 43.18 -74.06 -26.81
N GLY A 241 44.11 -73.26 -27.36
CA GLY A 241 45.27 -73.76 -28.11
C GLY A 241 46.21 -74.61 -27.25
N GLU A 242 46.48 -74.19 -26.01
CA GLU A 242 47.25 -74.97 -25.03
C GLU A 242 46.56 -76.29 -24.69
N LEU A 243 45.26 -76.28 -24.40
CA LEU A 243 44.47 -77.49 -24.14
C LEU A 243 44.51 -78.46 -25.32
N ASP A 244 44.39 -77.96 -26.57
CA ASP A 244 44.52 -78.80 -27.75
C ASP A 244 45.95 -79.24 -28.05
N SER A 245 46.97 -78.53 -27.56
CA SER A 245 48.36 -79.02 -27.53
C SER A 245 48.52 -80.16 -26.53
N GLN A 246 48.10 -79.97 -25.27
CA GLN A 246 48.12 -81.00 -24.23
C GLN A 246 47.34 -82.25 -24.64
N ARG A 247 46.19 -82.12 -25.32
CA ARG A 247 45.45 -83.25 -25.91
C ARG A 247 46.22 -83.98 -27.01
N LYS A 248 47.00 -83.28 -27.85
CA LYS A 248 47.87 -83.91 -28.87
C LYS A 248 49.02 -84.67 -28.20
N GLU A 249 49.68 -84.06 -27.21
CA GLU A 249 50.73 -84.70 -26.43
C GLU A 249 50.21 -85.90 -25.64
N GLN A 250 49.05 -85.80 -24.99
CA GLN A 250 48.41 -86.91 -24.28
C GLN A 250 48.16 -88.07 -25.25
N ARG A 251 47.58 -87.81 -26.42
CA ARG A 251 47.39 -88.84 -27.46
C ARG A 251 48.71 -89.41 -27.97
N GLN A 252 49.82 -88.68 -27.92
CA GLN A 252 51.15 -89.22 -28.21
C GLN A 252 51.66 -90.11 -27.07
N ARG A 253 51.63 -89.64 -25.81
CA ARG A 253 51.99 -90.41 -24.61
C ARG A 253 51.16 -91.69 -24.49
N GLU A 254 49.87 -91.66 -24.86
CA GLU A 254 48.99 -92.83 -24.94
C GLU A 254 49.42 -93.84 -26.00
N ARG A 255 49.80 -93.39 -27.20
CA ARG A 255 50.36 -94.26 -28.27
C ARG A 255 51.70 -94.86 -27.87
N GLU A 256 52.57 -94.08 -27.22
CA GLU A 256 53.87 -94.54 -26.73
C GLU A 256 53.69 -95.54 -25.59
N ALA A 257 52.81 -95.27 -24.64
CA ALA A 257 52.44 -96.23 -23.58
C ALA A 257 51.74 -97.48 -24.15
N ALA A 258 50.98 -97.38 -25.25
CA ALA A 258 50.42 -98.55 -25.94
C ALA A 258 51.52 -99.39 -26.61
N ARG A 259 52.47 -98.76 -27.31
CA ARG A 259 53.65 -99.43 -27.90
C ARG A 259 54.50 -100.11 -26.82
N LEU A 260 54.78 -99.42 -25.71
CA LEU A 260 55.54 -99.97 -24.58
C LEU A 260 54.81 -101.13 -23.91
N ARG A 261 53.47 -101.06 -23.74
CA ARG A 261 52.67 -102.21 -23.26
C ARG A 261 52.72 -103.38 -24.23
N GLN A 262 52.63 -103.14 -25.54
CA GLN A 262 52.74 -104.20 -26.56
C GLN A 262 54.14 -104.84 -26.57
N GLN A 263 55.19 -104.03 -26.43
CA GLN A 263 56.57 -104.52 -26.28
C GLN A 263 56.72 -105.36 -25.01
N LEU A 264 56.26 -104.87 -23.86
CA LEU A 264 56.28 -105.60 -22.59
C LEU A 264 55.47 -106.90 -22.64
N GLN A 265 54.32 -106.93 -23.33
CA GLN A 265 53.56 -108.16 -23.56
C GLN A 265 54.33 -109.14 -24.47
N SER A 266 54.98 -108.65 -25.54
CA SER A 266 55.77 -109.51 -26.41
C SER A 266 57.01 -110.08 -25.70
N THR A 267 57.71 -109.30 -24.88
CA THR A 267 58.84 -109.78 -24.08
C THR A 267 58.39 -110.68 -22.95
N ALA A 268 57.24 -110.42 -22.31
CA ALA A 268 56.62 -111.33 -21.35
C ALA A 268 56.31 -112.69 -22.00
N SER A 269 55.62 -112.73 -23.16
CA SER A 269 55.35 -113.99 -23.86
C SER A 269 56.62 -114.73 -24.31
N ALA A 270 57.67 -113.99 -24.71
CA ALA A 270 58.96 -114.59 -25.07
C ALA A 270 59.69 -115.17 -23.84
N LEU A 271 59.63 -114.48 -22.69
CA LEU A 271 60.15 -114.97 -21.42
C LEU A 271 59.33 -116.14 -20.88
N GLU A 272 58.00 -116.13 -21.03
CA GLU A 272 57.11 -117.24 -20.68
C GLU A 272 57.44 -118.49 -21.52
N HIS A 273 57.61 -118.35 -22.85
CA HIS A 273 58.06 -119.46 -23.69
C HIS A 273 59.49 -119.92 -23.36
N SER A 274 60.40 -118.99 -23.03
CA SER A 274 61.75 -119.35 -22.56
C SER A 274 61.72 -120.08 -21.22
N ASN A 275 60.84 -119.69 -20.30
CA ASN A 275 60.65 -120.34 -19.01
C ASN A 275 59.96 -121.70 -19.17
N GLN A 276 58.97 -121.83 -20.05
CA GLN A 276 58.36 -123.12 -20.40
C GLN A 276 59.41 -124.10 -20.94
N LYS A 277 60.31 -123.63 -21.82
CA LYS A 277 61.44 -124.41 -22.34
C LYS A 277 62.49 -124.70 -21.28
N ALA A 278 62.77 -123.77 -20.36
CA ALA A 278 63.66 -124.01 -19.23
C ALA A 278 63.08 -125.10 -18.32
N CYS A 279 61.79 -125.03 -17.97
CA CYS A 279 61.10 -126.05 -17.19
C CYS A 279 61.05 -127.41 -17.90
N SER A 280 60.87 -127.47 -19.23
CA SER A 280 60.91 -128.74 -19.96
C SER A 280 62.32 -129.35 -19.94
N LEU A 281 63.36 -128.54 -20.20
CA LEU A 281 64.76 -128.94 -20.08
C LEU A 281 65.14 -129.34 -18.64
N GLU A 282 64.58 -128.70 -17.62
CA GLU A 282 64.74 -129.15 -16.22
C GLU A 282 64.04 -130.49 -15.96
N THR A 283 62.86 -130.75 -16.53
CA THR A 283 62.20 -132.06 -16.39
C THR A 283 62.96 -133.17 -17.14
N GLU A 284 63.50 -132.86 -18.31
CA GLU A 284 64.41 -133.76 -19.05
C GLU A 284 65.70 -134.00 -18.26
N HIS A 285 66.32 -132.96 -17.68
CA HIS A 285 67.49 -133.10 -16.82
C HIS A 285 67.18 -133.89 -15.54
N ARG A 286 66.00 -133.72 -14.93
CA ARG A 286 65.56 -134.53 -13.78
C ARG A 286 65.36 -136.00 -14.17
N HIS A 287 64.81 -136.26 -15.36
CA HIS A 287 64.69 -137.62 -15.91
C HIS A 287 66.06 -138.26 -16.16
N VAL A 288 66.97 -137.56 -16.85
CA VAL A 288 68.34 -138.02 -17.11
C VAL A 288 69.12 -138.22 -15.80
N CYS A 289 68.89 -137.41 -14.76
CA CYS A 289 69.44 -137.67 -13.43
C CYS A 289 68.88 -138.94 -12.76
N GLN A 290 67.61 -139.28 -12.98
CA GLN A 290 66.99 -140.52 -12.49
C GLN A 290 67.48 -141.74 -13.28
N GLU A 291 67.61 -141.66 -14.60
CA GLU A 291 68.23 -142.70 -15.43
C GLU A 291 69.71 -142.89 -15.06
N LEU A 292 70.43 -141.81 -14.75
CA LEU A 292 71.81 -141.87 -14.26
C LEU A 292 71.92 -142.43 -12.84
N SER A 293 70.93 -142.22 -11.95
CA SER A 293 70.93 -142.86 -10.63
C SER A 293 70.62 -144.35 -10.76
N GLN A 294 69.59 -144.72 -11.53
CA GLN A 294 69.26 -146.13 -11.85
C GLN A 294 70.44 -146.86 -12.50
N SER A 295 71.14 -146.21 -13.44
CA SER A 295 72.37 -146.74 -14.05
C SER A 295 73.48 -146.96 -13.02
N LYS A 296 73.71 -146.01 -12.11
CA LYS A 296 74.66 -146.16 -11.00
C LYS A 296 74.26 -147.25 -10.00
N GLU A 297 72.97 -147.38 -9.70
CA GLU A 297 72.40 -148.41 -8.84
C GLU A 297 72.57 -149.80 -9.46
N LEU A 298 72.39 -149.94 -10.78
CA LEU A 298 72.68 -151.18 -11.51
C LEU A 298 74.19 -151.48 -11.55
N CYS A 299 75.05 -150.48 -11.74
CA CYS A 299 76.51 -150.68 -11.65
C CYS A 299 76.95 -151.09 -10.23
N ALA A 300 76.35 -150.52 -9.18
CA ALA A 300 76.61 -150.93 -7.80
C ALA A 300 76.14 -152.37 -7.55
N GLN A 301 74.95 -152.74 -8.01
CA GLN A 301 74.45 -154.13 -7.92
C GLN A 301 75.34 -155.13 -8.67
N LEU A 302 75.95 -154.73 -9.80
CA LEU A 302 76.94 -155.55 -10.49
C LEU A 302 78.24 -155.68 -9.68
N GLN A 303 78.78 -154.58 -9.11
CA GLN A 303 79.97 -154.62 -8.26
C GLN A 303 79.76 -155.41 -6.96
N ASP A 304 78.55 -155.35 -6.38
CA ASP A 304 78.17 -156.19 -5.23
C ASP A 304 78.12 -157.67 -5.64
N LEU A 305 77.56 -158.00 -6.82
CA LEU A 305 77.52 -159.38 -7.34
C LEU A 305 78.90 -159.92 -7.75
N GLU A 306 79.83 -159.05 -8.17
CA GLU A 306 81.24 -159.39 -8.44
C GLU A 306 81.99 -159.71 -7.13
N GLN A 307 81.91 -158.84 -6.12
CA GLN A 307 82.48 -159.11 -4.79
C GLN A 307 81.87 -160.36 -4.14
N ASP A 308 80.56 -160.57 -4.31
CA ASP A 308 79.87 -161.74 -3.80
C ASP A 308 80.23 -163.02 -4.60
N GLN A 309 80.83 -162.92 -5.80
CA GLN A 309 81.46 -164.05 -6.50
C GLN A 309 82.89 -164.30 -5.98
N GLU A 310 83.73 -163.27 -5.88
CA GLU A 310 85.10 -163.39 -5.33
C GLU A 310 85.10 -164.02 -3.91
N LEU A 311 84.15 -163.62 -3.06
CA LEU A 311 83.96 -164.19 -1.72
C LEU A 311 83.53 -165.67 -1.74
N LYS A 312 82.84 -166.14 -2.79
CA LYS A 312 82.47 -167.55 -2.95
C LYS A 312 83.67 -168.37 -3.44
N GLU A 313 84.45 -167.85 -4.38
CA GLU A 313 85.64 -168.53 -4.90
C GLU A 313 86.70 -168.74 -3.80
N LEU A 314 87.04 -167.68 -3.04
CA LEU A 314 87.96 -167.76 -1.89
C LEU A 314 87.49 -168.78 -0.83
N ASN A 315 86.19 -168.92 -0.61
CA ASN A 315 85.62 -169.89 0.33
C ASN A 315 85.72 -171.33 -0.20
N THR A 316 85.57 -171.54 -1.51
CA THR A 316 85.83 -172.87 -2.12
C THR A 316 87.31 -173.27 -2.04
N GLU A 317 88.25 -172.36 -2.33
CA GLU A 317 89.68 -172.64 -2.17
C GLU A 317 90.06 -173.01 -0.74
N ALA A 318 89.49 -172.31 0.25
CA ALA A 318 89.74 -172.60 1.67
C ALA A 318 89.23 -174.00 2.03
N GLN A 319 88.06 -174.41 1.54
CA GLN A 319 87.52 -175.75 1.78
C GLN A 319 88.36 -176.85 1.12
N ASP A 320 88.87 -176.65 -0.10
CA ASP A 320 89.70 -177.66 -0.76
C ASP A 320 91.10 -177.78 -0.15
N LYS A 321 91.70 -176.68 0.35
CA LYS A 321 92.92 -176.74 1.17
C LYS A 321 92.69 -177.54 2.47
N ILE A 322 91.54 -177.38 3.14
CA ILE A 322 91.16 -178.18 4.32
C ILE A 322 90.98 -179.67 3.96
N ARG A 323 90.37 -179.98 2.80
CA ARG A 323 90.20 -181.36 2.32
C ARG A 323 91.55 -182.05 2.06
N SER A 324 92.51 -181.37 1.41
CA SER A 324 93.85 -181.93 1.15
C SER A 324 94.58 -182.30 2.45
N LEU A 325 94.67 -181.35 3.39
CA LEU A 325 95.35 -181.56 4.68
C LEU A 325 94.68 -182.66 5.53
N THR A 326 93.36 -182.84 5.40
CA THR A 326 92.63 -183.93 6.07
C THR A 326 92.96 -185.29 5.43
N GLN A 327 93.12 -185.34 4.10
CA GLN A 327 93.51 -186.54 3.36
C GLN A 327 94.94 -186.98 3.70
N GLU A 328 95.88 -186.04 3.81
CA GLU A 328 97.28 -186.29 4.17
C GLU A 328 97.40 -186.82 5.61
N LEU A 329 96.72 -186.19 6.57
CA LEU A 329 96.66 -186.66 7.97
C LEU A 329 96.03 -188.05 8.11
N ALA A 330 95.13 -188.44 7.22
CA ALA A 330 94.59 -189.81 7.16
C ALA A 330 95.62 -190.81 6.61
N ASN A 331 96.37 -190.42 5.56
CA ASN A 331 97.40 -191.26 4.95
C ASN A 331 98.56 -191.54 5.91
N GLU A 332 99.04 -190.56 6.68
CA GLU A 332 100.08 -190.78 7.70
C GLU A 332 99.62 -191.74 8.80
N LYS A 333 98.37 -191.60 9.29
CA LYS A 333 97.80 -192.53 10.27
C LYS A 333 97.74 -193.97 9.75
N VAL A 334 97.45 -194.16 8.46
CA VAL A 334 97.48 -195.48 7.81
C VAL A 334 98.91 -196.04 7.71
N GLN A 335 99.95 -195.21 7.57
CA GLN A 335 101.34 -195.66 7.59
C GLN A 335 101.82 -196.00 9.01
N ALA A 336 101.51 -195.17 10.00
CA ALA A 336 101.83 -195.43 11.41
C ALA A 336 101.19 -196.74 11.91
N GLN A 337 99.94 -197.03 11.54
CA GLN A 337 99.26 -198.27 11.90
C GLN A 337 99.92 -199.52 11.29
N LYS A 338 100.49 -199.44 10.09
CA LYS A 338 101.22 -200.55 9.45
C LYS A 338 102.51 -200.87 10.20
N LEU A 339 103.34 -199.85 10.43
CA LEU A 339 104.61 -199.99 11.17
C LEU A 339 104.39 -200.50 12.61
N SER A 340 103.30 -200.07 13.26
CA SER A 340 102.92 -200.57 14.59
C SER A 340 102.58 -202.08 14.58
N ASN A 341 101.92 -202.58 13.52
CA ASN A 341 101.59 -204.00 13.40
C ASN A 341 102.82 -204.85 13.06
N GLU A 342 103.75 -204.33 12.25
CA GLU A 342 105.03 -204.99 11.94
C GLU A 342 105.94 -205.07 13.19
N ALA A 343 106.01 -204.00 13.98
CA ALA A 343 106.72 -203.98 15.25
C ALA A 343 106.13 -204.94 16.30
N ALA A 344 104.81 -205.15 16.28
CA ALA A 344 104.15 -206.16 17.12
C ALA A 344 104.47 -207.60 16.64
N ARG A 345 104.47 -207.83 15.32
CA ARG A 345 104.73 -209.15 14.75
C ARG A 345 106.19 -209.60 14.95
N LEU A 346 107.18 -208.73 14.70
CA LEU A 346 108.59 -209.08 14.87
C LEU A 346 108.97 -209.33 16.34
N LYS A 347 108.24 -208.75 17.30
CA LYS A 347 108.33 -209.14 18.72
C LYS A 347 107.72 -210.51 19.02
N GLN A 348 106.76 -210.98 18.22
CA GLN A 348 106.17 -212.32 18.32
C GLN A 348 106.84 -213.37 17.41
N GLU A 349 107.90 -212.96 16.72
CA GLU A 349 108.99 -213.76 16.15
C GLU A 349 110.33 -213.45 16.90
N LEU A 350 110.29 -212.98 18.16
CA LEU A 350 110.26 -213.81 19.38
C LEU A 350 111.46 -214.76 19.48
N GLU A 351 112.27 -214.61 20.54
CA GLU A 351 112.37 -215.43 21.78
C GLU A 351 112.21 -216.98 21.68
N ARG A 352 111.85 -217.53 20.51
CA ARG A 352 112.11 -218.90 20.03
C ARG A 352 113.51 -219.00 19.39
N ALA A 353 113.96 -217.95 18.71
CA ALA A 353 115.26 -217.94 18.03
C ALA A 353 116.47 -217.78 18.99
N GLU A 354 116.23 -217.30 20.22
CA GLU A 354 117.26 -217.08 21.25
C GLU A 354 117.89 -218.38 21.83
N ALA A 355 117.52 -219.55 21.31
CA ALA A 355 117.96 -220.85 21.82
C ALA A 355 119.11 -221.52 21.02
N GLU A 356 119.14 -221.42 19.69
CA GLU A 356 119.85 -222.41 18.85
C GLU A 356 121.21 -221.97 18.27
N LEU A 357 121.48 -220.66 18.13
CA LEU A 357 122.74 -220.15 17.55
C LEU A 357 123.64 -219.44 18.57
N LYS A 358 124.08 -220.20 19.57
CA LYS A 358 125.17 -219.83 20.52
C LYS A 358 126.58 -219.96 19.91
N THR A 359 126.71 -219.83 18.60
CA THR A 359 127.94 -220.03 17.82
C THR A 359 127.96 -219.08 16.62
N VAL A 360 129.17 -218.65 16.21
CA VAL A 360 129.43 -217.87 14.97
C VAL A 360 128.78 -216.46 14.99
N THR A 361 129.46 -215.41 15.49
CA THR A 361 130.41 -214.51 14.77
C THR A 361 129.86 -213.82 13.50
N ALA A 362 130.13 -212.54 13.19
CA ALA A 362 130.74 -211.41 13.91
C ALA A 362 130.64 -210.11 13.07
N ASP A 363 131.15 -209.00 13.62
CA ASP A 363 131.87 -207.89 12.94
C ASP A 363 131.20 -206.90 11.93
N LEU A 364 131.31 -205.60 12.32
CA LEU A 364 131.88 -204.44 11.58
C LEU A 364 131.03 -203.35 10.83
N LEU A 365 131.31 -202.08 11.23
CA LEU A 365 131.19 -200.75 10.55
C LEU A 365 129.92 -199.86 10.70
N LEU A 366 130.02 -198.59 10.26
CA LEU A 366 129.48 -197.35 10.92
C LEU A 366 128.98 -196.22 9.96
N SER A 367 128.51 -195.10 10.56
CA SER A 367 128.30 -193.70 10.02
C SER A 367 126.95 -193.33 9.35
N GLU A 368 126.40 -192.08 9.39
CA GLU A 368 126.70 -190.83 10.17
C GLU A 368 125.58 -189.72 10.09
N LYS A 369 125.68 -188.66 10.95
CA LYS A 369 125.21 -187.24 10.82
C LYS A 369 123.72 -186.82 10.82
N ARG A 370 123.42 -185.57 11.30
CA ARG A 370 122.08 -184.93 11.46
C ARG A 370 122.11 -183.39 11.67
N GLU A 371 121.03 -182.70 11.24
CA GLU A 371 120.37 -181.45 11.77
C GLU A 371 121.19 -180.12 11.88
N ARG A 372 120.63 -178.88 11.77
CA ARG A 372 119.22 -178.37 11.71
C ARG A 372 119.10 -177.00 10.97
N ASP A 373 117.86 -176.51 10.80
CA ASP A 373 117.36 -175.13 10.49
C ASP A 373 117.65 -174.46 9.12
N ALA A 374 116.60 -174.26 8.28
CA ALA A 374 116.51 -173.27 7.18
C ALA A 374 115.09 -173.18 6.56
N VAL A 375 114.63 -171.99 6.09
CA VAL A 375 113.50 -171.80 5.14
C VAL A 375 113.75 -170.61 4.17
N PRO A 376 113.98 -170.85 2.87
CA PRO A 376 114.06 -169.85 1.78
C PRO A 376 112.93 -170.04 0.72
N ALA A 377 112.86 -169.37 -0.44
CA ALA A 377 113.06 -167.96 -0.87
C ALA A 377 112.68 -167.84 -2.38
N ASN A 378 112.29 -166.67 -2.90
CA ASN A 378 112.37 -166.36 -4.35
C ASN A 378 112.28 -164.84 -4.69
N PHE A 379 112.59 -164.48 -5.94
CA PHE A 379 112.83 -163.12 -6.52
C PHE A 379 111.63 -162.62 -7.40
N PRO A 380 111.67 -161.45 -8.12
CA PRO A 380 112.12 -160.06 -7.84
C PRO A 380 111.02 -158.95 -8.18
N PRO A 381 111.29 -157.62 -8.12
CA PRO A 381 110.24 -156.55 -8.16
C PRO A 381 110.33 -155.42 -9.25
N GLU A 382 109.22 -154.68 -9.46
CA GLU A 382 109.05 -153.31 -10.05
C GLU A 382 107.58 -152.80 -9.78
N SER A 383 106.98 -151.63 -10.12
CA SER A 383 107.28 -150.34 -10.83
C SER A 383 106.28 -149.20 -10.35
N PRO A 384 106.38 -147.88 -10.71
CA PRO A 384 105.75 -146.77 -9.93
C PRO A 384 104.87 -145.68 -10.65
N ALA A 385 104.50 -144.61 -9.88
CA ALA A 385 104.04 -143.23 -10.27
C ALA A 385 102.51 -143.02 -10.55
N ASN A 386 101.85 -141.84 -10.60
CA ASN A 386 102.11 -140.38 -10.35
C ASN A 386 100.72 -139.59 -10.34
N THR A 387 100.48 -138.31 -9.97
CA THR A 387 101.06 -137.34 -8.98
C THR A 387 100.33 -135.95 -8.94
N GLN A 388 99.89 -135.48 -7.75
CA GLN A 388 99.84 -134.07 -7.21
C GLN A 388 98.98 -132.91 -7.83
N GLN A 389 98.82 -131.69 -7.25
CA GLN A 389 98.63 -131.15 -5.85
C GLN A 389 98.39 -129.61 -5.91
N ALA A 390 98.35 -128.85 -4.79
CA ALA A 390 98.04 -127.41 -4.71
C ALA A 390 98.86 -126.62 -3.66
N THR A 391 98.62 -125.30 -3.57
CA THR A 391 98.92 -124.30 -2.48
C THR A 391 100.17 -123.37 -2.51
N SER A 392 99.88 -122.05 -2.42
CA SER A 392 100.50 -120.95 -1.62
C SER A 392 101.98 -120.51 -1.68
N SER A 393 102.14 -119.22 -2.04
CA SER A 393 102.85 -118.11 -1.33
C SER A 393 104.39 -118.00 -1.19
N ASP A 394 104.87 -116.81 -1.57
CA ASP A 394 105.92 -115.93 -0.99
C ASP A 394 107.24 -116.48 -0.42
N THR A 395 108.40 -115.94 -0.90
CA THR A 395 109.43 -115.18 -0.13
C THR A 395 110.67 -114.84 -1.01
N LEU A 396 111.56 -113.96 -0.51
CA LEU A 396 112.69 -113.28 -1.19
C LEU A 396 114.05 -114.06 -1.19
N THR A 397 115.08 -113.40 -1.75
CA THR A 397 116.53 -113.73 -1.88
C THR A 397 116.92 -114.48 -3.18
N LEU A 398 117.90 -114.09 -4.02
CA LEU A 398 119.12 -113.24 -3.95
C LEU A 398 120.38 -113.99 -3.46
N GLU A 399 121.18 -114.48 -4.40
CA GLU A 399 122.66 -114.35 -4.46
C GLU A 399 123.25 -114.92 -5.78
N HIS A 400 124.52 -114.56 -6.06
CA HIS A 400 125.44 -115.20 -7.01
C HIS A 400 126.25 -116.31 -6.25
N PRO A 401 127.37 -116.91 -6.73
CA PRO A 401 128.07 -116.83 -8.03
C PRO A 401 128.37 -118.22 -8.65
N GLU A 402 129.15 -118.25 -9.73
CA GLU A 402 130.27 -119.23 -9.82
C GLU A 402 131.44 -118.66 -10.64
N ALA A 403 132.66 -119.15 -10.40
CA ALA A 403 133.91 -118.61 -10.96
C ALA A 403 135.09 -119.61 -10.83
N LYS A 404 136.24 -119.29 -11.47
CA LYS A 404 137.51 -120.07 -11.52
C LYS A 404 137.45 -121.27 -12.50
N ASP A 405 138.55 -121.86 -13.02
CA ASP A 405 140.02 -121.61 -12.99
C ASP A 405 140.64 -122.29 -14.27
N ALA A 406 141.89 -122.17 -14.73
CA ALA A 406 143.10 -121.46 -14.27
C ALA A 406 144.09 -121.15 -15.45
N GLN A 407 145.27 -120.61 -15.10
CA GLN A 407 146.57 -120.63 -15.82
C GLN A 407 147.15 -122.09 -15.92
N PRO A 408 148.33 -122.41 -16.57
CA PRO A 408 149.52 -121.57 -16.80
C PRO A 408 150.39 -121.84 -18.07
N LYS A 409 151.62 -121.25 -18.06
CA LYS A 409 152.90 -121.56 -18.78
C LYS A 409 153.37 -120.50 -19.80
N GLU A 410 154.48 -119.78 -19.57
CA GLU A 410 155.93 -120.16 -19.53
C GLU A 410 156.48 -120.51 -20.95
N GLY A 411 157.56 -119.91 -21.49
CA GLY A 411 158.39 -118.74 -21.10
C GLY A 411 159.80 -118.78 -21.77
N HIS A 412 160.48 -117.62 -21.93
CA HIS A 412 161.96 -117.42 -22.11
C HIS A 412 162.69 -118.10 -23.32
N ASP A 413 163.86 -117.66 -23.86
CA ASP A 413 164.70 -116.44 -23.73
C ASP A 413 165.62 -116.26 -24.99
N LEU A 414 166.63 -115.36 -24.94
CA LEU A 414 167.47 -114.89 -26.07
C LEU A 414 168.81 -115.72 -26.32
N PRO A 415 169.99 -115.16 -26.72
CA PRO A 415 170.43 -115.05 -28.13
C PRO A 415 171.89 -115.53 -28.48
N THR A 416 172.26 -115.39 -29.78
CA THR A 416 173.63 -115.15 -30.34
C THR A 416 174.52 -116.34 -30.81
N THR A 417 175.68 -115.98 -31.38
CA THR A 417 176.69 -116.76 -32.16
C THR A 417 177.84 -117.30 -31.24
N PRO A 418 179.02 -117.85 -31.66
CA PRO A 418 179.61 -118.04 -33.01
C PRO A 418 180.45 -119.35 -33.30
N LYS A 419 181.00 -119.39 -34.52
CA LYS A 419 182.15 -120.15 -35.10
C LYS A 419 183.01 -121.19 -34.29
N ALA A 420 183.04 -122.41 -34.85
CA ALA A 420 184.19 -123.12 -35.47
C ALA A 420 185.28 -123.93 -34.68
N GLY A 421 185.61 -125.12 -35.23
CA GLY A 421 186.87 -125.89 -35.07
C GLY A 421 186.70 -127.36 -34.61
N VAL A 422 187.58 -128.34 -34.89
CA VAL A 422 188.77 -128.45 -35.78
C VAL A 422 189.21 -129.96 -35.89
N GLU A 423 190.06 -130.35 -36.87
CA GLU A 423 190.79 -131.67 -37.02
C GLU A 423 190.00 -132.96 -37.44
N LYS A 424 190.56 -134.01 -38.12
CA LYS A 424 191.95 -134.34 -38.54
C LYS A 424 192.09 -135.37 -39.72
N MET A 425 193.24 -135.34 -40.42
CA MET A 425 193.91 -136.40 -41.25
C MET A 425 193.17 -136.97 -42.51
N ASP A 426 193.84 -137.47 -43.58
CA ASP A 426 195.27 -137.55 -43.95
C ASP A 426 195.50 -137.48 -45.50
N TRP A 427 196.75 -137.47 -45.96
CA TRP A 427 197.18 -137.05 -47.32
C TRP A 427 197.02 -138.06 -48.48
N SER A 428 196.55 -137.58 -49.65
CA SER A 428 197.21 -137.78 -50.96
C SER A 428 196.63 -136.93 -52.12
N LEU A 429 197.51 -136.25 -52.90
CA LEU A 429 197.30 -135.79 -54.29
C LEU A 429 196.11 -134.83 -54.56
N SER A 430 196.04 -133.62 -54.02
CA SER A 430 196.94 -132.48 -54.27
C SER A 430 197.01 -131.91 -55.71
N GLU A 431 196.26 -132.44 -56.70
CA GLU A 431 196.36 -131.94 -58.10
C GLU A 431 195.01 -131.78 -58.83
N ARG A 432 193.88 -132.16 -58.20
CA ARG A 432 192.57 -132.27 -58.87
C ARG A 432 191.47 -131.34 -58.33
N LEU A 433 191.83 -130.38 -57.47
CA LEU A 433 190.89 -129.51 -56.74
C LEU A 433 190.66 -128.15 -57.43
N ILE A 434 191.69 -127.62 -58.11
CA ILE A 434 191.74 -126.24 -58.63
C ILE A 434 190.70 -125.98 -59.75
N ASP A 435 190.34 -127.01 -60.53
CA ASP A 435 189.40 -126.85 -61.63
C ASP A 435 187.93 -126.81 -61.16
N LEU A 436 187.58 -127.50 -60.06
CA LEU A 436 186.21 -127.54 -59.52
C LEU A 436 185.81 -126.25 -58.79
N GLU A 437 186.78 -125.52 -58.22
CA GLU A 437 186.50 -124.24 -57.56
C GLU A 437 186.02 -123.15 -58.55
N ARG A 438 186.37 -123.28 -59.84
CA ARG A 438 185.99 -122.31 -60.89
C ARG A 438 184.55 -122.46 -61.37
N GLU A 439 184.03 -123.69 -61.48
CA GLU A 439 182.62 -123.91 -61.83
C GLU A 439 181.68 -123.49 -60.68
N ASN A 440 182.07 -123.77 -59.44
CA ASN A 440 181.28 -123.43 -58.25
C ASN A 440 181.07 -121.90 -58.09
N ALA A 441 182.05 -121.10 -58.53
CA ALA A 441 181.94 -119.63 -58.52
C ALA A 441 180.88 -119.09 -59.51
N ALA A 442 180.66 -119.76 -60.65
CA ALA A 442 179.69 -119.31 -61.65
C ALA A 442 178.24 -119.47 -61.17
N VAL A 443 177.93 -120.62 -60.56
CA VAL A 443 176.60 -120.93 -59.98
C VAL A 443 176.24 -119.98 -58.82
N GLY A 444 177.25 -119.42 -58.14
CA GLY A 444 177.05 -118.40 -57.10
C GLY A 444 176.36 -117.13 -57.60
N ALA A 445 176.73 -116.65 -58.80
CA ALA A 445 176.22 -115.39 -59.35
C ALA A 445 174.74 -115.46 -59.75
N GLU A 446 174.30 -116.59 -60.34
CA GLU A 446 172.90 -116.77 -60.75
C GLU A 446 171.94 -116.76 -59.54
N ARG A 447 172.40 -117.30 -58.40
CA ARG A 447 171.65 -117.32 -57.14
C ARG A 447 171.39 -115.91 -56.59
N GLU A 448 172.32 -114.98 -56.72
CA GLU A 448 172.15 -113.60 -56.25
C GLU A 448 171.13 -112.83 -57.09
N VAL A 449 171.09 -113.06 -58.41
CA VAL A 449 170.09 -112.47 -59.30
C VAL A 449 168.67 -112.91 -58.92
N LEU A 450 168.45 -114.20 -58.65
CA LEU A 450 167.13 -114.69 -58.21
C LEU A 450 166.70 -114.12 -56.85
N LEU A 451 167.64 -113.94 -55.91
CA LEU A 451 167.35 -113.28 -54.62
C LEU A 451 166.94 -111.81 -54.80
N SER A 452 167.49 -111.10 -55.79
CA SER A 452 167.10 -109.71 -56.11
C SER A 452 165.69 -109.61 -56.70
N GLN A 453 165.27 -110.59 -57.52
CA GLN A 453 163.89 -110.66 -58.03
C GLN A 453 162.90 -110.98 -56.91
N LEU A 454 163.28 -111.88 -55.99
CA LEU A 454 162.45 -112.21 -54.83
C LEU A 454 162.22 -110.98 -53.94
N SER A 455 163.25 -110.17 -53.66
CA SER A 455 163.09 -108.97 -52.82
C SER A 455 162.25 -107.89 -53.50
N GLN A 456 162.33 -107.73 -54.84
CA GLN A 456 161.40 -106.87 -55.59
C GLN A 456 159.95 -107.35 -55.50
N SER A 457 159.71 -108.67 -55.58
CA SER A 457 158.34 -109.20 -55.41
C SER A 457 157.79 -108.94 -54.00
N GLN A 458 158.65 -109.00 -52.99
CA GLN A 458 158.29 -108.73 -51.59
C GLN A 458 157.99 -107.25 -51.31
N SER A 459 158.73 -106.32 -51.92
CA SER A 459 158.47 -104.88 -51.74
C SER A 459 157.19 -104.41 -52.45
N VAL A 460 156.83 -105.01 -53.59
CA VAL A 460 155.51 -104.81 -54.21
C VAL A 460 154.40 -105.36 -53.30
N CYS A 461 154.61 -106.52 -52.67
CA CYS A 461 153.65 -107.11 -51.74
C CYS A 461 153.47 -106.30 -50.44
N SER A 462 154.51 -105.63 -49.93
CA SER A 462 154.36 -104.72 -48.78
C SER A 462 153.61 -103.44 -49.17
N HIS A 463 153.92 -102.85 -50.33
CA HIS A 463 153.24 -101.64 -50.77
C HIS A 463 151.74 -101.85 -51.04
N LEU A 464 151.35 -103.02 -51.56
CA LEU A 464 149.93 -103.37 -51.71
C LEU A 464 149.22 -103.55 -50.35
N ARG A 465 149.93 -103.94 -49.29
CA ARG A 465 149.35 -103.98 -47.93
C ARG A 465 149.18 -102.57 -47.38
N GLU A 466 150.17 -101.69 -47.51
CA GLU A 466 150.04 -100.27 -47.14
C GLU A 466 148.84 -99.59 -47.84
N GLN A 467 148.58 -99.93 -49.12
CA GLN A 467 147.40 -99.46 -49.84
C GLN A 467 146.09 -100.05 -49.30
N ILE A 468 146.06 -101.31 -48.88
CA ILE A 468 144.89 -101.94 -48.25
C ILE A 468 144.64 -101.34 -46.86
N ASP A 469 145.67 -101.18 -46.04
CA ASP A 469 145.58 -100.67 -44.67
C ASP A 469 145.15 -99.18 -44.68
N THR A 470 145.68 -98.38 -45.60
CA THR A 470 145.20 -97.01 -45.80
C THR A 470 143.76 -96.97 -46.31
N LEU A 471 143.33 -97.85 -47.21
CA LEU A 471 141.92 -97.95 -47.61
C LEU A 471 141.00 -98.37 -46.44
N GLN A 472 141.45 -99.26 -45.55
CA GLN A 472 140.72 -99.60 -44.33
C GLN A 472 140.60 -98.40 -43.40
N HIS A 473 141.67 -97.63 -43.18
CA HIS A 473 141.61 -96.38 -42.40
C HIS A 473 140.67 -95.33 -43.01
N HIS A 474 140.63 -95.20 -44.33
CA HIS A 474 139.65 -94.32 -45.00
C HIS A 474 138.21 -94.83 -44.83
N SER A 475 137.98 -96.15 -44.88
CA SER A 475 136.67 -96.77 -44.63
C SER A 475 136.20 -96.55 -43.20
N ILE A 476 137.08 -96.72 -42.21
CA ILE A 476 136.79 -96.44 -40.79
C ILE A 476 136.50 -94.96 -40.59
N SER A 477 137.27 -94.05 -41.21
CA SER A 477 137.04 -92.60 -41.15
C SER A 477 135.72 -92.17 -41.81
N LEU A 478 135.30 -92.86 -42.87
CA LEU A 478 133.98 -92.69 -43.49
C LEU A 478 132.86 -93.22 -42.59
N GLN A 479 133.05 -94.35 -41.90
CA GLN A 479 132.09 -94.88 -40.94
C GLN A 479 131.96 -93.98 -39.69
N GLU A 480 133.07 -93.42 -39.21
CA GLU A 480 133.09 -92.39 -38.17
C GLU A 480 132.39 -91.09 -38.60
N THR A 481 132.57 -90.62 -39.83
CA THR A 481 131.87 -89.40 -40.30
C THR A 481 130.39 -89.67 -40.55
N CYS A 482 130.02 -90.85 -41.06
CA CYS A 482 128.61 -91.26 -41.19
C CYS A 482 127.92 -91.35 -39.83
N THR A 483 128.56 -91.93 -38.80
CA THR A 483 127.99 -92.00 -37.45
C THR A 483 127.91 -90.63 -36.77
N LYS A 484 128.91 -89.76 -36.94
CA LYS A 484 128.86 -88.35 -36.48
C LYS A 484 127.72 -87.58 -37.16
N LEU A 485 127.51 -87.74 -38.47
CA LEU A 485 126.38 -87.17 -39.20
C LEU A 485 125.03 -87.74 -38.75
N GLN A 486 124.96 -89.05 -38.46
CA GLN A 486 123.75 -89.69 -37.95
C GLN A 486 123.40 -89.16 -36.55
N ALA A 487 124.38 -88.99 -35.66
CA ALA A 487 124.20 -88.40 -34.33
C ALA A 487 123.71 -86.94 -34.41
N LEU A 488 124.30 -86.13 -35.30
CA LEU A 488 123.84 -84.76 -35.57
C LEU A 488 122.42 -84.71 -36.16
N ASN A 489 122.06 -85.67 -37.03
CA ASN A 489 120.72 -85.78 -37.58
C ASN A 489 119.69 -86.15 -36.48
N THR A 490 120.02 -87.11 -35.59
CA THR A 490 119.16 -87.41 -34.44
C THR A 490 119.05 -86.23 -33.46
N GLN A 491 120.12 -85.47 -33.25
CA GLN A 491 120.06 -84.25 -32.44
C GLN A 491 119.13 -83.20 -33.07
N LEU A 492 119.27 -82.93 -34.38
CA LEU A 492 118.39 -82.00 -35.10
C LEU A 492 116.92 -82.46 -35.09
N GLN A 493 116.65 -83.76 -35.14
CA GLN A 493 115.28 -84.30 -34.99
C GLN A 493 114.73 -84.10 -33.57
N VAL A 494 115.55 -84.29 -32.53
CA VAL A 494 115.17 -84.00 -31.14
C VAL A 494 114.95 -82.49 -30.93
N ASP A 495 115.81 -81.64 -31.49
CA ASP A 495 115.68 -80.18 -31.42
C ASP A 495 114.43 -79.71 -32.18
N GLN A 496 114.12 -80.30 -33.34
CA GLN A 496 112.89 -80.03 -34.10
C GLN A 496 111.63 -80.50 -33.34
N ALA A 497 111.69 -81.64 -32.64
CA ALA A 497 110.62 -82.11 -31.77
C ALA A 497 110.43 -81.19 -30.55
N ALA A 498 111.53 -80.75 -29.92
CA ALA A 498 111.50 -79.82 -28.80
C ALA A 498 110.96 -78.44 -29.19
N LEU A 499 111.39 -77.89 -30.34
CA LEU A 499 110.89 -76.64 -30.89
C LEU A 499 109.42 -76.73 -31.32
N SER A 500 108.98 -77.84 -31.91
CA SER A 500 107.55 -78.01 -32.26
C SER A 500 106.66 -78.17 -31.02
N PHE A 501 107.13 -78.85 -29.96
CA PHE A 501 106.45 -78.88 -28.66
C PHE A 501 106.40 -77.48 -28.01
N GLN A 502 107.50 -76.73 -28.00
CA GLN A 502 107.52 -75.35 -27.49
C GLN A 502 106.58 -74.44 -28.30
N HIS A 503 106.56 -74.55 -29.63
CA HIS A 503 105.64 -73.80 -30.49
C HIS A 503 104.17 -74.16 -30.20
N ALA A 504 103.84 -75.45 -30.04
CA ALA A 504 102.50 -75.89 -29.66
C ALA A 504 102.10 -75.35 -28.26
N ALA A 505 103.00 -75.39 -27.28
CA ALA A 505 102.77 -74.83 -25.95
C ALA A 505 102.60 -73.31 -25.97
N VAL A 506 103.31 -72.59 -26.84
CA VAL A 506 103.11 -71.15 -27.07
C VAL A 506 101.74 -70.88 -27.71
N LEU A 507 101.35 -71.63 -28.75
CA LEU A 507 100.02 -71.49 -29.36
C LEU A 507 98.88 -71.74 -28.38
N VAL A 508 98.97 -72.79 -27.55
CA VAL A 508 97.99 -73.04 -26.47
C VAL A 508 97.94 -71.85 -25.52
N ARG A 509 99.08 -71.35 -25.03
CA ARG A 509 99.13 -70.17 -24.15
C ARG A 509 98.61 -68.89 -24.81
N CYS A 510 98.80 -68.70 -26.11
CA CYS A 510 98.21 -67.60 -26.87
C CYS A 510 96.68 -67.73 -26.88
N SER A 511 96.14 -68.90 -27.25
CA SER A 511 94.68 -69.14 -27.26
C SER A 511 94.04 -69.03 -25.87
N GLU A 512 94.74 -69.44 -24.80
CA GLU A 512 94.31 -69.20 -23.42
C GLU A 512 94.30 -67.70 -23.07
N SER A 513 95.29 -66.93 -23.53
CA SER A 513 95.34 -65.49 -23.30
C SER A 513 94.27 -64.74 -24.08
N GLU A 514 94.02 -65.13 -25.33
CA GLU A 514 92.94 -64.61 -26.17
C GLU A 514 91.56 -64.91 -25.55
N ALA A 515 91.35 -66.14 -25.05
CA ALA A 515 90.14 -66.50 -24.33
C ALA A 515 89.94 -65.69 -23.04
N ARG A 516 91.03 -65.41 -22.29
CA ARG A 516 90.97 -64.54 -21.09
C ARG A 516 90.69 -63.08 -21.46
N CYS A 517 91.28 -62.56 -22.53
CA CYS A 517 90.95 -61.23 -23.06
C CYS A 517 89.48 -61.14 -23.49
N ALA A 518 88.98 -62.14 -24.22
CA ALA A 518 87.57 -62.21 -24.62
C ALA A 518 86.60 -62.31 -23.43
N ALA A 519 86.98 -63.03 -22.37
CA ALA A 519 86.22 -63.09 -21.12
C ALA A 519 86.18 -61.73 -20.40
N LEU A 520 87.33 -61.07 -20.21
CA LEU A 520 87.41 -59.74 -19.60
C LEU A 520 86.69 -58.67 -20.44
N GLU A 521 86.72 -58.79 -21.77
CA GLU A 521 85.91 -57.97 -22.67
C GLU A 521 84.41 -58.22 -22.49
N ALA A 522 83.98 -59.48 -22.29
CA ALA A 522 82.59 -59.82 -22.05
C ALA A 522 82.11 -59.30 -20.69
N GLU A 523 82.91 -59.46 -19.63
CA GLU A 523 82.68 -58.87 -18.32
C GLU A 523 82.58 -57.34 -18.40
N SER A 524 83.51 -56.68 -19.08
CA SER A 524 83.47 -55.22 -19.32
C SER A 524 82.19 -54.79 -20.04
N LYS A 525 81.73 -55.55 -21.04
CA LYS A 525 80.46 -55.32 -21.75
C LYS A 525 79.22 -55.60 -20.88
N VAL A 526 79.32 -56.43 -19.84
CA VAL A 526 78.27 -56.62 -18.83
C VAL A 526 78.25 -55.44 -17.86
N TRP A 527 79.39 -55.07 -17.27
CA TRP A 527 79.52 -53.90 -16.39
C TRP A 527 79.05 -52.59 -17.06
N ALA A 528 79.34 -52.42 -18.36
CA ALA A 528 78.84 -51.28 -19.13
C ALA A 528 77.30 -51.26 -19.20
N ARG A 529 76.65 -52.40 -19.49
CA ARG A 529 75.19 -52.53 -19.51
C ARG A 529 74.58 -52.32 -18.13
N GLU A 530 75.17 -52.90 -17.09
CA GLU A 530 74.70 -52.69 -15.71
C GLU A 530 74.78 -51.21 -15.30
N HIS A 531 75.83 -50.49 -15.73
CA HIS A 531 75.92 -49.05 -15.60
C HIS A 531 74.85 -48.31 -16.41
N GLU A 532 74.66 -48.62 -17.69
CA GLU A 532 73.61 -48.03 -18.54
C GLU A 532 72.21 -48.26 -17.96
N GLU A 533 71.90 -49.45 -17.47
CA GLU A 533 70.66 -49.75 -16.77
C GLU A 533 70.54 -48.99 -15.43
N SER A 534 71.64 -48.82 -14.68
CA SER A 534 71.64 -48.02 -13.44
C SER A 534 71.38 -46.54 -13.71
N LEU A 535 71.86 -46.03 -14.84
CA LEU A 535 71.59 -44.67 -15.33
C LEU A 535 70.13 -44.56 -15.79
N ALA A 536 69.61 -45.53 -16.56
CA ALA A 536 68.20 -45.57 -16.95
C ALA A 536 67.25 -45.61 -15.73
N ARG A 537 67.60 -46.39 -14.68
CA ARG A 537 66.86 -46.44 -13.41
C ARG A 537 66.91 -45.08 -12.67
N THR A 538 68.07 -44.47 -12.54
CA THR A 538 68.21 -43.18 -11.84
C THR A 538 67.60 -42.01 -12.61
N GLU A 539 67.72 -41.97 -13.94
CA GLU A 539 66.97 -41.00 -14.75
C GLU A 539 65.46 -41.23 -14.71
N GLY A 540 64.99 -42.48 -14.62
CA GLY A 540 63.58 -42.81 -14.41
C GLY A 540 63.05 -42.20 -13.12
N LEU A 541 63.73 -42.50 -12.00
CA LEU A 541 63.43 -41.89 -10.69
C LEU A 541 63.51 -40.36 -10.74
N ARG A 542 64.46 -39.77 -11.47
CA ARG A 542 64.58 -38.31 -11.66
C ARG A 542 63.38 -37.73 -12.41
N ARG A 543 62.89 -38.40 -13.47
CA ARG A 543 61.69 -38.00 -14.22
C ARG A 543 60.42 -38.14 -13.38
N ASP A 544 60.34 -39.14 -12.51
CA ASP A 544 59.22 -39.30 -11.58
C ASP A 544 59.27 -38.29 -10.42
N GLN A 545 60.46 -37.91 -9.95
CA GLN A 545 60.63 -36.77 -9.05
C GLN A 545 60.18 -35.45 -9.71
N GLU A 546 60.56 -35.18 -10.95
CA GLU A 546 60.08 -34.01 -11.71
C GLU A 546 58.54 -34.00 -11.88
N ARG A 547 57.95 -35.17 -12.17
CA ARG A 547 56.47 -35.31 -12.25
C ARG A 547 55.82 -35.01 -10.90
N MET A 548 56.37 -35.51 -9.80
CA MET A 548 55.85 -35.26 -8.46
C MET A 548 55.99 -33.79 -8.06
N THR A 549 57.13 -33.13 -8.33
CA THR A 549 57.28 -31.69 -8.03
C THR A 549 56.36 -30.82 -8.91
N ALA A 550 56.15 -31.18 -10.17
CA ALA A 550 55.18 -30.49 -11.04
C ALA A 550 53.71 -30.71 -10.61
N LEU A 551 53.39 -31.82 -9.96
CA LEU A 551 52.08 -32.04 -9.34
C LEU A 551 51.94 -31.25 -8.03
N GLN A 552 52.99 -31.20 -7.19
CA GLN A 552 53.02 -30.39 -5.98
C GLN A 552 52.83 -28.90 -6.28
N GLN A 553 53.57 -28.36 -7.25
CA GLN A 553 53.44 -26.96 -7.69
C GLN A 553 52.04 -26.61 -8.23
N ARG A 554 51.35 -27.57 -8.87
CA ARG A 554 49.95 -27.38 -9.29
C ARG A 554 49.00 -27.38 -8.10
N GLN A 555 49.18 -28.31 -7.16
CA GLN A 555 48.38 -28.36 -5.93
C GLN A 555 48.61 -27.13 -5.04
N GLU A 556 49.83 -26.61 -4.98
CA GLU A 556 50.17 -25.36 -4.31
C GLU A 556 49.44 -24.17 -4.97
N ALA A 557 49.52 -24.02 -6.30
CA ALA A 557 48.79 -22.98 -7.02
C ALA A 557 47.26 -23.11 -6.93
N GLU A 558 46.71 -24.33 -7.00
CA GLU A 558 45.27 -24.60 -6.82
C GLU A 558 44.81 -24.23 -5.40
N LEU A 559 45.64 -24.45 -4.38
CA LEU A 559 45.36 -24.04 -3.00
C LEU A 559 45.50 -22.52 -2.80
N GLU A 560 46.48 -21.87 -3.43
CA GLU A 560 46.61 -20.40 -3.45
C GLU A 560 45.40 -19.75 -4.11
N GLU A 561 44.97 -20.22 -5.28
CA GLU A 561 43.74 -19.75 -5.94
C GLU A 561 42.49 -19.95 -5.07
N LEU A 562 42.38 -21.08 -4.34
CA LEU A 562 41.26 -21.32 -3.43
C LEU A 562 41.31 -20.40 -2.20
N LEU A 563 42.49 -20.07 -1.69
CA LEU A 563 42.67 -19.10 -0.60
C LEU A 563 42.31 -17.68 -1.04
N ASP A 564 42.74 -17.26 -2.23
CA ASP A 564 42.43 -15.95 -2.81
C ASP A 564 40.93 -15.80 -3.06
N ARG A 565 40.29 -16.76 -3.74
CA ARG A 565 38.83 -16.79 -3.96
C ARG A 565 38.05 -16.75 -2.63
N HIS A 566 38.54 -17.42 -1.59
CA HIS A 566 37.96 -17.36 -0.24
C HIS A 566 38.22 -16.01 0.45
N SER A 567 39.33 -15.33 0.17
CA SER A 567 39.59 -13.97 0.62
C SER A 567 38.65 -12.96 -0.05
N ASP A 568 38.36 -13.13 -1.34
CA ASP A 568 37.39 -12.34 -2.09
C ASP A 568 35.96 -12.61 -1.65
N LEU A 569 35.60 -13.86 -1.38
CA LEU A 569 34.29 -14.17 -0.78
C LEU A 569 34.17 -13.53 0.61
N ARG A 570 35.24 -13.45 1.41
CA ARG A 570 35.24 -12.73 2.69
C ARG A 570 35.16 -11.21 2.53
N SER A 571 35.83 -10.62 1.55
CA SER A 571 35.74 -9.18 1.29
C SER A 571 34.34 -8.80 0.79
N ASN A 572 33.79 -9.57 -0.15
CA ASN A 572 32.43 -9.39 -0.66
C ASN A 572 31.36 -9.58 0.42
N ASN A 573 31.48 -10.58 1.31
CA ASN A 573 30.56 -10.71 2.45
C ASN A 573 30.63 -9.48 3.38
N ARG A 574 31.83 -8.98 3.73
CA ARG A 574 31.97 -7.74 4.51
C ARG A 574 31.36 -6.52 3.82
N ASN A 575 31.52 -6.41 2.51
CA ASN A 575 30.93 -5.33 1.70
C ASN A 575 29.39 -5.41 1.68
N LEU A 576 28.83 -6.61 1.53
CA LEU A 576 27.38 -6.85 1.62
C LEU A 576 26.85 -6.53 3.03
N GLU A 577 27.52 -7.00 4.09
CA GLU A 577 27.15 -6.62 5.47
C GLU A 577 27.21 -5.10 5.70
N ALA A 578 28.16 -4.38 5.10
CA ALA A 578 28.24 -2.93 5.18
C ALA A 578 27.05 -2.26 4.46
N GLN A 579 26.70 -2.75 3.27
CA GLN A 579 25.51 -2.29 2.52
C GLN A 579 24.21 -2.59 3.29
N TYR A 580 24.09 -3.75 3.94
CA TYR A 580 22.93 -4.05 4.80
C TYR A 580 22.83 -3.07 5.97
N ARG A 581 23.92 -2.77 6.68
CA ARG A 581 23.94 -1.76 7.77
C ARG A 581 23.61 -0.36 7.26
N GLU A 582 24.07 0.01 6.06
CA GLU A 582 23.74 1.30 5.44
C GLU A 582 22.25 1.38 5.05
N LEU A 583 21.68 0.30 4.53
CA LEU A 583 20.23 0.21 4.22
C LEU A 583 19.37 0.20 5.49
N GLU A 584 19.80 -0.48 6.56
CA GLU A 584 19.19 -0.42 7.88
C GLU A 584 19.22 0.99 8.47
N GLY A 585 20.35 1.70 8.33
CA GLY A 585 20.48 3.10 8.72
C GLY A 585 19.51 4.01 7.96
N ARG A 586 19.51 3.95 6.63
CA ARG A 586 18.56 4.69 5.78
C ARG A 586 17.09 4.36 6.09
N TYR A 587 16.79 3.12 6.44
CA TYR A 587 15.45 2.72 6.86
C TYR A 587 15.05 3.33 8.21
N GLN A 588 15.98 3.42 9.17
CA GLN A 588 15.77 4.12 10.44
C GLN A 588 15.62 5.64 10.25
N GLU A 589 16.40 6.25 9.35
CA GLU A 589 16.25 7.66 8.95
C GLU A 589 14.87 7.93 8.33
N LEU A 590 14.42 7.08 7.39
CA LEU A 590 13.09 7.18 6.78
C LEU A 590 11.96 6.97 7.81
N LEU A 591 12.14 6.10 8.80
CA LEU A 591 11.20 5.96 9.92
C LEU A 591 11.14 7.23 10.77
N GLY A 592 12.28 7.85 11.10
CA GLY A 592 12.34 9.10 11.86
C GLY A 592 11.74 10.30 11.12
N LEU A 593 12.02 10.41 9.81
CA LEU A 593 11.39 11.40 8.93
C LEU A 593 9.87 11.17 8.85
N LYS A 594 9.43 9.92 8.77
CA LYS A 594 8.01 9.57 8.77
C LYS A 594 7.34 9.98 10.08
N SER A 595 7.90 9.64 11.24
CA SER A 595 7.31 10.04 12.53
C SER A 595 7.26 11.56 12.69
N HIS A 596 8.27 12.28 12.20
CA HIS A 596 8.25 13.75 12.23
C HIS A 596 7.19 14.35 11.30
N LEU A 597 6.94 13.75 10.14
CA LEU A 597 5.83 14.14 9.27
C LEU A 597 4.46 13.81 9.90
N GLU A 598 4.32 12.69 10.60
CA GLU A 598 3.11 12.36 11.36
C GLU A 598 2.88 13.36 12.52
N GLU A 599 3.94 13.76 13.25
CA GLU A 599 3.91 14.85 14.24
C GLU A 599 3.41 16.16 13.59
N LYS A 600 4.03 16.61 12.50
CA LYS A 600 3.63 17.84 11.79
C LYS A 600 2.21 17.77 11.22
N GLU A 601 1.76 16.61 10.77
CA GLU A 601 0.36 16.41 10.43
C GLU A 601 -0.57 16.59 11.64
N THR A 602 -0.20 16.10 12.83
CA THR A 602 -1.02 16.32 14.04
C THR A 602 -1.00 17.77 14.50
N GLU A 603 0.14 18.47 14.46
CA GLU A 603 0.22 19.92 14.72
C GLU A 603 -0.74 20.69 13.79
N MET A 604 -0.65 20.45 12.48
CA MET A 604 -1.51 21.11 11.47
C MET A 604 -2.99 20.75 11.61
N LYS A 605 -3.34 19.56 12.11
CA LYS A 605 -4.73 19.18 12.43
C LYS A 605 -5.23 19.96 13.65
N MET A 606 -4.46 19.98 14.73
CA MET A 606 -4.77 20.74 15.96
C MET A 606 -4.88 22.25 15.70
N GLU A 607 -4.11 22.81 14.76
CA GLU A 607 -4.25 24.21 14.35
C GLU A 607 -5.51 24.47 13.53
N ARG A 608 -5.89 23.57 12.61
CA ARG A 608 -7.16 23.67 11.88
C ARG A 608 -8.36 23.62 12.83
N GLU A 609 -8.37 22.69 13.78
CA GLU A 609 -9.43 22.58 14.79
C GLU A 609 -9.53 23.83 15.67
N LYS A 610 -8.40 24.44 16.07
CA LYS A 610 -8.40 25.75 16.77
C LYS A 610 -9.00 26.86 15.91
N MET A 611 -8.60 26.96 14.64
CA MET A 611 -9.10 27.98 13.71
C MET A 611 -10.60 27.80 13.40
N GLU A 612 -11.06 26.56 13.22
CA GLU A 612 -12.49 26.24 13.06
C GLU A 612 -13.27 26.59 14.34
N GLY A 613 -12.74 26.26 15.52
CA GLY A 613 -13.31 26.67 16.79
C GLY A 613 -13.34 28.19 17.01
N GLU A 614 -12.38 28.93 16.47
CA GLU A 614 -12.44 30.40 16.44
C GLU A 614 -13.49 30.93 15.47
N VAL A 615 -13.64 30.34 14.29
CA VAL A 615 -14.68 30.70 13.30
C VAL A 615 -16.08 30.44 13.87
N GLN A 616 -16.28 29.30 14.55
CA GLN A 616 -17.52 29.00 15.26
C GLN A 616 -17.83 30.08 16.32
N LYS A 617 -16.85 30.43 17.17
CA LYS A 617 -16.99 31.49 18.19
C LYS A 617 -17.15 32.89 17.60
N LYS A 618 -16.74 33.15 16.36
CA LYS A 618 -17.01 34.41 15.64
C LYS A 618 -18.46 34.43 15.17
N ALA A 619 -18.91 33.36 14.51
CA ALA A 619 -20.31 33.19 14.08
C ALA A 619 -21.32 33.15 15.24
N GLU A 620 -20.93 32.71 16.44
CA GLU A 620 -21.76 32.81 17.65
C GLU A 620 -21.98 34.27 18.05
N ARG A 621 -20.89 35.07 18.14
CA ARG A 621 -20.97 36.50 18.45
C ARG A 621 -21.69 37.31 17.37
N GLU A 622 -21.56 36.93 16.11
CA GLU A 622 -22.31 37.55 15.00
C GLU A 622 -23.82 37.36 15.18
N ARG A 623 -24.27 36.15 15.52
CA ARG A 623 -25.70 35.87 15.84
C ARG A 623 -26.17 36.58 17.12
N GLU A 624 -25.30 36.78 18.10
CA GLU A 624 -25.62 37.60 19.29
C GLU A 624 -25.77 39.08 18.93
N LEU A 625 -24.89 39.62 18.08
CA LEU A 625 -25.00 40.99 17.56
C LEU A 625 -26.23 41.17 16.65
N GLU A 626 -26.65 40.14 15.90
CA GLU A 626 -27.90 40.16 15.13
C GLU A 626 -29.13 40.23 16.06
N ARG A 627 -29.22 39.36 17.08
CA ARG A 627 -30.29 39.43 18.09
C ARG A 627 -30.35 40.79 18.79
N LEU A 628 -29.20 41.34 19.18
CA LEU A 628 -29.11 42.66 19.82
C LEU A 628 -29.50 43.82 18.89
N LYS A 629 -29.23 43.72 17.58
CA LYS A 629 -29.74 44.67 16.58
C LYS A 629 -31.26 44.57 16.46
N GLU A 630 -31.80 43.36 16.34
CA GLU A 630 -33.25 43.17 16.31
C GLU A 630 -33.93 43.71 17.58
N ASP A 631 -33.37 43.47 18.77
CA ASP A 631 -33.91 43.99 20.03
C ASP A 631 -33.81 45.51 20.11
N TYR A 632 -32.72 46.10 19.60
CA TYR A 632 -32.61 47.55 19.45
C TYR A 632 -33.67 48.11 18.48
N GLU A 633 -33.87 47.48 17.33
CA GLU A 633 -34.89 47.88 16.34
C GLU A 633 -36.31 47.72 16.89
N ARG A 634 -36.60 46.62 17.63
CA ARG A 634 -37.86 46.41 18.37
C ARG A 634 -38.11 47.54 19.37
N LEU A 635 -37.13 47.85 20.23
CA LEU A 635 -37.23 48.94 21.21
C LEU A 635 -37.38 50.32 20.55
N GLN A 636 -36.66 50.56 19.45
CA GLN A 636 -36.76 51.80 18.68
C GLN A 636 -38.11 51.90 17.92
N GLY A 637 -38.74 50.78 17.57
CA GLY A 637 -40.12 50.72 17.08
C GLY A 637 -41.10 51.19 18.16
N VAL A 638 -41.07 50.56 19.33
CA VAL A 638 -41.90 50.94 20.49
C VAL A 638 -41.66 52.40 20.92
N GLN A 639 -40.44 52.92 20.79
CA GLN A 639 -40.14 54.33 21.04
C GLN A 639 -40.85 55.27 20.05
N ARG A 640 -40.86 54.94 18.74
CA ARG A 640 -41.58 55.72 17.71
C ARG A 640 -43.09 55.68 17.95
N GLU A 641 -43.64 54.50 18.21
CA GLU A 641 -45.07 54.31 18.54
C GLU A 641 -45.47 55.13 19.77
N SER A 642 -44.65 55.09 20.83
CA SER A 642 -44.87 55.89 22.05
C SER A 642 -44.82 57.39 21.77
N ALA A 643 -43.91 57.86 20.91
CA ALA A 643 -43.82 59.26 20.50
C ALA A 643 -45.00 59.70 19.62
N GLN A 644 -45.51 58.80 18.77
CA GLN A 644 -46.73 59.04 17.99
C GLN A 644 -47.97 59.14 18.89
N VAL A 645 -48.16 58.20 19.84
CA VAL A 645 -49.27 58.26 20.79
C VAL A 645 -49.20 59.55 21.65
N GLN A 646 -48.00 60.02 22.00
CA GLN A 646 -47.83 61.31 22.67
C GLN A 646 -48.24 62.51 21.80
N SER A 647 -47.89 62.53 20.50
CA SER A 647 -48.27 63.64 19.60
C SER A 647 -49.75 63.62 19.26
N GLU A 648 -50.35 62.43 19.08
CA GLU A 648 -51.80 62.24 18.93
C GLU A 648 -52.56 62.71 20.18
N LEU A 649 -52.10 62.37 21.39
CA LEU A 649 -52.70 62.82 22.64
C LEU A 649 -52.58 64.34 22.82
N LEU A 650 -51.45 64.94 22.43
CA LEU A 650 -51.28 66.40 22.43
C LEU A 650 -52.20 67.11 21.42
N ALA A 651 -52.45 66.50 20.26
CA ALA A 651 -53.40 66.97 19.26
C ALA A 651 -54.86 66.83 19.73
N GLN A 652 -55.24 65.69 20.33
CA GLN A 652 -56.55 65.55 20.99
C GLN A 652 -56.73 66.60 22.10
N GLY A 653 -55.68 66.85 22.89
CA GLY A 653 -55.67 67.90 23.90
C GLY A 653 -55.81 69.31 23.33
N SER A 654 -55.34 69.61 22.11
CA SER A 654 -55.55 70.91 21.46
C SER A 654 -56.95 71.03 20.85
N MET A 655 -57.48 69.95 20.25
CA MET A 655 -58.87 69.89 19.75
C MET A 655 -59.87 70.10 20.90
N LEU A 656 -59.76 69.36 22.00
CA LEU A 656 -60.63 69.49 23.17
C LEU A 656 -60.58 70.89 23.81
N ARG A 657 -59.42 71.57 23.76
CA ARG A 657 -59.32 73.00 24.17
C ARG A 657 -60.04 73.92 23.18
N GLY A 658 -59.93 73.67 21.87
CA GLY A 658 -60.67 74.39 20.84
C GLY A 658 -62.18 74.24 20.98
N GLU A 659 -62.67 73.01 21.17
CA GLU A 659 -64.07 72.70 21.44
C GLU A 659 -64.59 73.36 22.72
N LEU A 660 -63.80 73.33 23.81
CA LEU A 660 -64.13 74.01 25.05
C LEU A 660 -64.23 75.54 24.85
N SER A 661 -63.31 76.15 24.11
CA SER A 661 -63.38 77.59 23.80
C SER A 661 -64.53 77.94 22.86
N ALA A 662 -64.85 77.10 21.88
CA ALA A 662 -66.03 77.28 21.03
C ALA A 662 -67.34 77.19 21.84
N ALA A 663 -67.45 76.19 22.72
CA ALA A 663 -68.58 76.04 23.62
C ALA A 663 -68.69 77.20 24.63
N GLN A 664 -67.56 77.77 25.09
CA GLN A 664 -67.55 78.99 25.90
C GLN A 664 -68.07 80.21 25.12
N LEU A 665 -67.68 80.38 23.86
CA LEU A 665 -68.15 81.47 23.00
C LEU A 665 -69.64 81.36 22.65
N GLU A 666 -70.14 80.16 22.35
CA GLU A 666 -71.59 79.95 22.18
C GLU A 666 -72.34 80.13 23.50
N ARG A 667 -71.74 79.80 24.66
CA ARG A 667 -72.34 80.12 25.97
C ARG A 667 -72.47 81.63 26.20
N THR A 668 -71.42 82.42 25.94
CA THR A 668 -71.48 83.88 26.13
C THR A 668 -72.38 84.56 25.09
N ARG A 669 -72.46 84.03 23.87
CA ARG A 669 -73.46 84.43 22.87
C ARG A 669 -74.89 84.21 23.39
N LEU A 670 -75.22 83.00 23.85
CA LEU A 670 -76.54 82.67 24.37
C LEU A 670 -76.87 83.46 25.65
N GLU A 671 -75.88 83.75 26.50
CA GLU A 671 -76.04 84.69 27.63
C GLU A 671 -76.41 86.11 27.16
N GLY A 672 -75.84 86.57 26.04
CA GLY A 672 -76.19 87.84 25.38
C GLY A 672 -77.60 87.82 24.77
N GLU A 673 -77.96 86.77 24.03
CA GLU A 673 -79.29 86.59 23.45
C GLU A 673 -80.39 86.52 24.54
N VAL A 674 -80.14 85.81 25.64
CA VAL A 674 -81.01 85.78 26.82
C VAL A 674 -81.11 87.16 27.50
N SER A 675 -80.04 87.95 27.52
CA SER A 675 -80.07 89.31 28.09
C SER A 675 -80.87 90.28 27.22
N SER A 676 -80.74 90.19 25.90
CA SER A 676 -81.60 90.88 24.93
C SER A 676 -83.08 90.52 25.12
N LEU A 677 -83.41 89.24 25.30
CA LEU A 677 -84.78 88.79 25.56
C LEU A 677 -85.32 89.31 26.91
N ARG A 678 -84.48 89.40 27.96
CA ARG A 678 -84.85 90.02 29.24
C ARG A 678 -85.15 91.51 29.09
N GLU A 679 -84.31 92.27 28.38
CA GLU A 679 -84.59 93.68 28.08
C GLU A 679 -85.90 93.86 27.30
N ASN A 680 -86.15 93.02 26.31
CA ASN A 680 -87.38 93.09 25.51
C ASN A 680 -88.61 92.75 26.36
N ASN A 681 -88.54 91.76 27.25
CA ASN A 681 -89.61 91.49 28.21
C ASN A 681 -89.83 92.67 29.16
N GLN A 682 -88.78 93.30 29.72
CA GLN A 682 -88.91 94.50 30.55
C GLN A 682 -89.53 95.69 29.79
N ARG A 683 -89.20 95.86 28.50
CA ARG A 683 -89.83 96.87 27.64
C ARG A 683 -91.32 96.56 27.40
N LEU A 684 -91.69 95.28 27.27
CA LEU A 684 -93.08 94.83 27.15
C LEU A 684 -93.84 95.01 28.48
N GLU A 685 -93.27 94.63 29.62
CA GLU A 685 -93.81 94.86 30.97
C GLU A 685 -94.12 96.35 31.20
N LEU A 686 -93.16 97.23 30.94
CA LEU A 686 -93.34 98.69 30.99
C LEU A 686 -94.38 99.20 29.99
N SER A 687 -94.61 98.50 28.87
CA SER A 687 -95.68 98.85 27.92
C SER A 687 -97.07 98.39 28.43
N THR A 688 -97.16 97.22 29.07
CA THR A 688 -98.39 96.74 29.71
C THR A 688 -98.76 97.58 30.92
N ASP A 689 -97.79 98.08 31.69
CA ASP A 689 -98.03 99.04 32.77
C ASP A 689 -98.61 100.36 32.23
N ARG A 690 -98.04 100.90 31.14
CA ARG A 690 -98.56 102.12 30.48
C ARG A 690 -99.99 101.91 29.98
N LEU A 691 -100.27 100.77 29.34
CA LEU A 691 -101.60 100.43 28.85
C LEU A 691 -102.60 100.21 29.99
N THR A 692 -102.16 99.61 31.10
CA THR A 692 -102.96 99.41 32.32
C THR A 692 -103.30 100.75 32.97
N ASN A 693 -102.35 101.69 33.05
CA ASN A 693 -102.60 103.04 33.55
C ASN A 693 -103.59 103.81 32.65
N GLN A 694 -103.49 103.67 31.32
CA GLN A 694 -104.48 104.22 30.38
C GLN A 694 -105.88 103.61 30.58
N TYR A 695 -105.96 102.29 30.77
CA TYR A 695 -107.21 101.58 31.06
C TYR A 695 -107.84 102.02 32.40
N GLN A 696 -107.03 102.18 33.45
CA GLN A 696 -107.48 102.70 34.74
C GLN A 696 -108.03 104.12 34.63
N LEU A 697 -107.32 105.02 33.91
CA LEU A 697 -107.78 106.39 33.67
C LEU A 697 -109.10 106.42 32.87
N LEU A 698 -109.22 105.61 31.82
CA LEU A 698 -110.48 105.47 31.06
C LEU A 698 -111.62 104.92 31.93
N THR A 699 -111.31 104.00 32.87
CA THR A 699 -112.29 103.46 33.81
C THR A 699 -112.75 104.51 34.82
N GLN A 700 -111.84 105.36 35.32
CA GLN A 700 -112.18 106.50 36.18
C GLN A 700 -113.03 107.54 35.43
N LEU A 701 -112.62 107.95 34.23
CA LEU A 701 -113.38 108.88 33.40
C LEU A 701 -114.78 108.34 33.07
N LYS A 702 -114.90 107.05 32.74
CA LYS A 702 -116.18 106.38 32.57
C LYS A 702 -117.05 106.46 33.84
N GLY A 703 -116.46 106.17 35.00
CA GLY A 703 -117.14 106.29 36.30
C GLY A 703 -117.71 107.69 36.53
N ASN A 704 -116.89 108.73 36.35
CA ASN A 704 -117.31 110.13 36.47
C ASN A 704 -118.49 110.45 35.52
N MET A 705 -118.42 110.04 34.25
CA MET A 705 -119.52 110.26 33.29
C MET A 705 -120.81 109.47 33.65
N GLU A 706 -120.69 108.30 34.28
CA GLU A 706 -121.83 107.54 34.80
C GLU A 706 -122.43 108.16 36.08
N GLU A 707 -121.64 108.91 36.85
CA GLU A 707 -122.10 109.68 38.02
C GLU A 707 -122.77 111.00 37.61
N GLU A 708 -122.19 111.75 36.65
CA GLU A 708 -122.83 112.93 36.07
C GLU A 708 -124.18 112.60 35.42
N ASN A 709 -124.28 111.49 34.66
CA ASN A 709 -125.55 111.02 34.12
C ASN A 709 -126.57 110.68 35.21
N ARG A 710 -126.11 110.11 36.35
CA ARG A 710 -126.99 109.79 37.49
C ARG A 710 -127.56 111.06 38.12
N HIS A 711 -126.73 112.07 38.33
CA HIS A 711 -127.18 113.38 38.84
C HIS A 711 -128.10 114.12 37.87
N LEU A 712 -127.86 114.03 36.56
CA LEU A 712 -128.78 114.58 35.55
C LEU A 712 -130.14 113.86 35.56
N LEU A 713 -130.17 112.53 35.76
CA LEU A 713 -131.40 111.77 35.93
C LEU A 713 -132.14 112.12 37.24
N GLU A 714 -131.43 112.30 38.35
CA GLU A 714 -131.98 112.74 39.65
C GLU A 714 -132.61 114.15 39.56
N GLN A 715 -131.95 115.07 38.85
CA GLN A 715 -132.51 116.40 38.54
C GLN A 715 -133.78 116.29 37.68
N ASN A 716 -133.78 115.42 36.66
CA ASN A 716 -134.93 115.23 35.77
C ASN A 716 -136.14 114.61 36.50
N GLN A 717 -135.90 113.64 37.39
CA GLN A 717 -136.92 113.08 38.29
C GLN A 717 -137.47 114.14 39.25
N SER A 718 -136.61 115.00 39.80
CA SER A 718 -137.03 116.10 40.67
C SER A 718 -137.92 117.10 39.94
N LEU A 719 -137.60 117.45 38.69
CA LEU A 719 -138.40 118.33 37.84
C LEU A 719 -139.74 117.71 37.42
N THR A 720 -139.79 116.41 37.15
CA THR A 720 -141.06 115.72 36.83
C THR A 720 -141.98 115.60 38.04
N ASN A 721 -141.43 115.37 39.23
CA ASN A 721 -142.19 115.46 40.49
C ASN A 721 -142.74 116.88 40.71
N HIS A 722 -141.93 117.93 40.54
CA HIS A 722 -142.40 119.31 40.73
C HIS A 722 -143.51 119.72 39.74
N ASN A 723 -143.45 119.23 38.49
CA ASN A 723 -144.54 119.39 37.53
C ASN A 723 -145.81 118.64 37.94
N ARG A 724 -145.67 117.46 38.56
CA ARG A 724 -146.80 116.70 39.11
C ARG A 724 -147.46 117.45 40.27
N ASP A 725 -146.69 117.95 41.23
CA ASP A 725 -147.19 118.69 42.38
C ASP A 725 -147.99 119.94 41.94
N LEU A 726 -147.48 120.68 40.95
CA LEU A 726 -148.16 121.84 40.37
C LEU A 726 -149.48 121.47 39.68
N MET A 727 -149.54 120.31 39.02
CA MET A 727 -150.77 119.78 38.41
C MET A 727 -151.79 119.36 39.47
N GLU A 728 -151.37 118.71 40.56
CA GLU A 728 -152.25 118.31 41.66
C GLU A 728 -152.83 119.55 42.38
N GLN A 729 -152.00 120.55 42.72
CA GLN A 729 -152.48 121.84 43.24
C GLN A 729 -153.41 122.60 42.27
N SER A 730 -153.28 122.40 40.95
CA SER A 730 -154.15 123.02 39.94
C SER A 730 -155.54 122.36 39.89
N LEU A 731 -155.64 121.07 40.25
CA LEU A 731 -156.91 120.37 40.43
C LEU A 731 -157.58 120.79 41.75
N GLU A 732 -156.84 120.81 42.86
CA GLU A 732 -157.36 121.20 44.19
C GLU A 732 -157.99 122.60 44.18
N ARG A 733 -157.35 123.58 43.53
CA ARG A 733 -157.89 124.94 43.38
C ARG A 733 -159.24 124.98 42.63
N LYS A 734 -159.48 124.05 41.70
CA LYS A 734 -160.76 123.94 40.98
C LYS A 734 -161.83 123.29 41.86
N ASP A 735 -161.49 122.23 42.60
CA ASP A 735 -162.42 121.56 43.50
C ASP A 735 -162.84 122.44 44.69
N GLN A 736 -161.93 123.29 45.18
CA GLN A 736 -162.25 124.36 46.14
C GLN A 736 -163.29 125.35 45.57
N HIS A 737 -163.09 125.83 44.34
CA HIS A 737 -164.02 126.74 43.66
C HIS A 737 -165.40 126.08 43.40
N HIS A 738 -165.44 124.81 42.98
CA HIS A 738 -166.68 124.05 42.80
C HIS A 738 -167.40 123.74 44.13
N SER A 739 -166.70 123.75 45.25
CA SER A 739 -167.29 123.58 46.58
C SER A 739 -167.91 124.88 47.08
N GLN A 740 -167.20 126.00 46.95
CA GLN A 740 -167.76 127.35 47.22
C GLN A 740 -169.03 127.61 46.38
N GLN A 741 -169.03 127.22 45.11
CA GLN A 741 -170.18 127.38 44.22
C GLN A 741 -171.43 126.59 44.68
N ARG A 742 -171.27 125.44 45.34
CA ARG A 742 -172.39 124.67 45.92
C ARG A 742 -172.96 125.37 47.16
N GLU A 743 -172.12 125.84 48.06
CA GLU A 743 -172.58 126.54 49.27
C GLU A 743 -173.43 127.79 48.96
N TYR A 744 -173.10 128.54 47.92
CA TYR A 744 -173.92 129.68 47.46
C TYR A 744 -175.28 129.23 46.91
N GLN A 745 -175.38 128.08 46.25
CA GLN A 745 -176.65 127.54 45.77
C GLN A 745 -177.56 127.08 46.92
N GLU A 746 -176.98 126.46 47.95
CA GLU A 746 -177.72 125.94 49.12
C GLU A 746 -178.33 127.07 49.95
N LYS A 747 -177.55 128.14 50.24
CA LYS A 747 -178.01 129.34 50.96
C LYS A 747 -179.10 130.11 50.20
N MET A 748 -179.01 130.16 48.86
CA MET A 748 -180.10 130.64 48.01
C MET A 748 -181.33 129.72 48.02
N GLY A 749 -181.20 128.45 48.43
CA GLY A 749 -182.32 127.56 48.73
C GLY A 749 -183.01 127.92 50.06
N GLU A 750 -182.24 128.31 51.08
CA GLU A 750 -182.75 128.64 52.42
C GLU A 750 -183.64 129.89 52.40
N LEU A 751 -183.16 130.99 51.81
CA LEU A 751 -183.94 132.24 51.66
C LEU A 751 -185.28 132.02 50.93
N ARG A 752 -185.34 131.06 50.00
CA ARG A 752 -186.60 130.68 49.32
C ARG A 752 -187.56 129.94 50.27
N ARG A 753 -187.05 129.05 51.13
CA ARG A 753 -187.85 128.32 52.14
C ARG A 753 -188.39 129.28 53.23
N GLU A 754 -187.62 130.29 53.61
CA GLU A 754 -188.07 131.31 54.58
C GLU A 754 -189.15 132.23 53.98
N LYS A 755 -188.96 132.68 52.73
CA LYS A 755 -189.99 133.39 51.97
C LYS A 755 -191.29 132.58 51.89
N GLN A 756 -191.20 131.26 51.66
CA GLN A 756 -192.38 130.38 51.60
C GLN A 756 -193.15 130.37 52.93
N LYS A 757 -192.46 130.20 54.07
CA LYS A 757 -193.06 130.19 55.42
C LYS A 757 -193.74 131.52 55.80
N LEU A 758 -193.25 132.64 55.27
CA LEU A 758 -193.89 133.95 55.44
C LEU A 758 -195.18 134.08 54.61
N VAL A 759 -195.20 133.54 53.39
CA VAL A 759 -196.41 133.53 52.53
C VAL A 759 -197.51 132.67 53.15
N GLU A 760 -197.18 131.48 53.65
CA GLU A 760 -198.16 130.57 54.31
C GLU A 760 -198.85 131.26 55.50
N LYS A 761 -198.08 131.88 56.40
CA LYS A 761 -198.63 132.62 57.57
C LYS A 761 -199.54 133.80 57.22
N ILE A 762 -199.38 134.42 56.06
CA ILE A 762 -200.24 135.51 55.59
C ILE A 762 -201.55 134.95 54.99
N MET A 763 -201.48 133.80 54.32
CA MET A 763 -202.67 133.16 53.72
C MET A 763 -203.64 132.59 54.76
N ASP A 764 -203.14 132.09 55.90
CA ASP A 764 -203.99 131.52 56.95
C ASP A 764 -204.92 132.55 57.62
N GLN A 765 -204.57 133.84 57.64
CA GLN A 765 -205.47 134.90 58.15
C GLN A 765 -206.73 135.11 57.31
N TYR A 766 -206.79 134.59 56.07
CA TYR A 766 -207.93 134.74 55.15
C TYR A 766 -208.79 133.48 54.98
N ARG A 767 -208.54 132.39 55.73
CA ARG A 767 -209.27 131.12 55.55
C ARG A 767 -210.55 130.94 56.38
N VAL A 768 -211.06 132.01 57.00
CA VAL A 768 -212.47 132.11 57.48
C VAL A 768 -213.21 133.28 56.79
N LEU A 769 -212.88 133.49 55.52
CA LEU A 769 -213.90 133.78 54.49
C LEU A 769 -213.77 132.70 53.41
N ASP A 770 -214.36 131.53 53.71
CA ASP A 770 -214.62 130.34 52.89
C ASP A 770 -213.54 129.83 51.90
N PRO A 771 -212.48 129.16 52.39
CA PRO A 771 -211.74 128.24 51.51
C PRO A 771 -211.04 127.04 52.20
N SER A 772 -211.54 125.81 52.00
CA SER A 772 -210.77 124.58 52.28
C SER A 772 -211.22 123.38 51.42
N MET A 773 -210.27 122.74 50.73
CA MET A 773 -210.44 121.46 50.00
C MET A 773 -209.09 120.69 49.98
N PRO A 774 -209.08 119.36 49.77
CA PRO A 774 -208.16 118.49 50.52
C PRO A 774 -207.07 117.78 49.69
N THR A 775 -206.28 116.97 50.39
CA THR A 775 -205.47 115.86 49.86
C THR A 775 -206.32 114.89 49.02
N PRO A 776 -205.72 114.14 48.06
CA PRO A 776 -205.19 112.83 48.43
C PRO A 776 -203.97 112.33 47.61
N SER A 777 -203.40 111.21 48.03
CA SER A 777 -202.20 110.58 47.46
C SER A 777 -202.39 109.92 46.08
N LYS A 778 -201.47 110.23 45.15
CA LYS A 778 -200.99 109.55 43.91
C LYS A 778 -199.81 110.41 43.37
N ALA A 779 -198.94 110.01 42.45
CA ALA A 779 -198.81 108.81 41.59
C ALA A 779 -197.37 108.23 41.72
N LYS A 780 -197.02 106.95 41.51
CA LYS A 780 -197.46 105.84 40.62
C LYS A 780 -196.73 105.72 39.27
N LYS A 781 -195.96 104.61 39.17
CA LYS A 781 -195.63 103.75 38.01
C LYS A 781 -194.31 103.97 37.24
N SER A 782 -193.68 102.82 36.96
CA SER A 782 -192.63 102.55 35.97
C SER A 782 -191.23 103.11 36.30
N ASN A 783 -190.12 102.44 35.96
CA ASN A 783 -190.01 101.19 35.18
C ASN A 783 -189.08 100.13 35.78
N TRP A 784 -189.31 98.91 35.33
CA TRP A 784 -188.56 97.68 35.56
C TRP A 784 -187.29 97.67 34.68
N ILE A 785 -186.28 96.91 35.14
CA ILE A 785 -185.10 96.46 34.37
C ILE A 785 -184.08 97.54 33.92
N ALA A 786 -182.81 97.24 34.22
CA ALA A 786 -181.59 97.66 33.51
C ALA A 786 -181.15 99.14 33.49
N ASP A 787 -181.03 99.79 34.65
CA ASP A 787 -179.84 100.65 34.87
C ASP A 787 -178.97 100.13 36.02
N ARG A 788 -177.77 99.60 35.74
CA ARG A 788 -176.56 100.25 35.20
C ARG A 788 -175.54 100.68 36.26
N MET A 789 -175.51 99.96 37.39
CA MET A 789 -174.21 99.49 37.93
C MET A 789 -173.55 98.40 37.03
N LYS A 790 -173.72 98.52 35.70
CA LYS A 790 -172.89 97.88 34.69
C LYS A 790 -171.49 98.49 34.91
N LYS A 791 -170.41 97.74 35.15
CA LYS A 791 -169.95 96.57 34.38
C LYS A 791 -169.93 96.85 32.87
N LEU A 792 -169.02 97.73 32.48
CA LEU A 792 -167.90 97.32 31.63
C LEU A 792 -166.62 97.62 32.43
N ILE A 793 -165.65 96.68 32.44
CA ILE A 793 -164.19 96.90 32.68
C ILE A 793 -163.81 97.80 33.89
N LYS A 794 -163.32 97.35 35.05
CA LYS A 794 -163.03 96.01 35.61
C LYS A 794 -163.36 96.08 37.13
N PRO A 795 -164.08 95.10 37.68
CA PRO A 795 -163.44 94.24 38.67
C PRO A 795 -163.67 92.76 38.35
N LYS A 796 -162.58 92.02 38.17
CA LYS A 796 -162.54 90.62 37.71
C LYS A 796 -161.15 90.09 38.05
N GLY A 797 -161.01 88.86 38.55
CA GLY A 797 -159.72 88.27 38.96
C GLY A 797 -158.81 87.83 37.80
N GLY A 798 -158.73 88.61 36.73
CA GLY A 798 -157.98 88.30 35.51
C GLY A 798 -158.21 89.33 34.39
N GLY A 799 -157.72 89.13 33.16
CA GLY A 799 -156.97 87.96 32.69
C GLY A 799 -155.53 87.87 33.21
N GLY A 800 -154.81 86.75 32.97
CA GLY A 800 -155.13 85.66 32.05
C GLY A 800 -154.73 86.00 30.60
N VAL A 801 -153.86 85.23 29.92
CA VAL A 801 -154.16 83.91 29.32
C VAL A 801 -155.24 84.08 28.23
N ARG A 802 -155.01 83.88 26.93
CA ARG A 802 -153.99 83.12 26.12
C ARG A 802 -153.54 83.98 24.90
N GLU A 803 -152.73 83.58 23.93
CA GLU A 803 -152.30 82.28 23.34
C GLU A 803 -150.90 82.48 22.69
N GLY A 804 -150.12 81.52 22.19
CA GLY A 804 -150.39 80.09 21.99
C GLY A 804 -150.06 79.59 20.56
N ARG A 805 -148.83 79.81 20.10
CA ARG A 805 -148.12 79.15 18.97
C ARG A 805 -146.63 79.49 19.14
N ALA A 806 -145.62 78.62 19.08
CA ALA A 806 -145.35 77.35 18.37
C ALA A 806 -144.65 77.52 17.01
N LEU A 807 -143.51 76.82 16.90
CA LEU A 807 -142.77 76.40 15.70
C LEU A 807 -141.87 77.40 14.93
N PHE A 808 -140.82 76.79 14.36
CA PHE A 808 -140.04 77.15 13.15
C PHE A 808 -138.88 78.18 13.21
N TYR A 809 -137.66 77.61 13.22
CA TYR A 809 -136.62 77.71 12.17
C TYR A 809 -135.88 79.01 11.80
N ALA A 810 -134.57 78.80 11.59
CA ALA A 810 -133.69 79.33 10.52
C ALA A 810 -133.02 80.72 10.62
N ALA A 811 -131.73 80.71 10.22
CA ALA A 811 -130.88 81.80 9.70
C ALA A 811 -130.63 83.05 10.60
N GLY A 812 -129.51 83.77 10.47
CA GLY A 812 -128.25 83.57 9.71
C GLY A 812 -127.09 84.15 10.53
N SER A 813 -125.81 83.78 10.35
CA SER A 813 -125.04 83.57 9.12
C SER A 813 -124.67 84.87 8.39
N ILE A 814 -123.38 85.20 8.45
CA ILE A 814 -122.46 85.81 7.47
C ILE A 814 -121.08 85.31 7.96
N GLU A 815 -120.59 84.17 7.47
CA GLU A 815 -119.75 83.98 6.27
C GLU A 815 -118.28 84.42 6.52
N ASN A 816 -117.25 83.57 6.40
CA ASN A 816 -116.85 82.51 5.44
C ASN A 816 -116.23 83.01 4.12
N LEU A 817 -114.94 82.68 3.96
CA LEU A 817 -114.39 82.01 2.76
C LEU A 817 -113.49 80.89 3.32
N ALA A 818 -113.80 79.61 3.09
CA ALA A 818 -113.44 78.83 1.89
C ALA A 818 -111.90 78.69 1.78
N ASP A 819 -111.25 77.55 2.04
CA ASP A 819 -111.57 76.12 1.89
C ASP A 819 -111.68 75.62 0.43
N SER A 820 -110.95 74.53 0.15
CA SER A 820 -110.98 73.68 -1.05
C SER A 820 -110.13 72.42 -0.80
N ALA A 821 -110.72 71.45 -0.09
CA ALA A 821 -111.10 70.14 -0.66
C ALA A 821 -110.40 69.66 -1.98
N ASP A 822 -110.11 68.37 -2.20
CA ASP A 822 -110.47 67.19 -1.40
C ASP A 822 -109.74 65.87 -1.81
N TYR A 823 -109.89 64.85 -0.95
CA TYR A 823 -109.78 63.39 -1.18
C TYR A 823 -108.42 62.61 -1.29
N PRO A 824 -108.41 61.28 -0.97
CA PRO A 824 -107.23 60.40 -0.80
C PRO A 824 -107.32 59.15 -1.75
N PRO A 825 -106.87 57.89 -1.46
CA PRO A 825 -105.95 57.34 -0.44
C PRO A 825 -104.90 56.30 -0.95
N ASP A 826 -104.02 55.87 -0.01
CA ASP A 826 -103.48 54.51 0.19
C ASP A 826 -102.50 53.79 -0.78
N THR A 827 -101.85 52.78 -0.18
CA THR A 827 -101.08 51.65 -0.76
C THR A 827 -99.58 51.83 -1.10
N GLN A 828 -98.91 50.70 -1.38
CA GLN A 828 -97.49 50.45 -1.08
C GLN A 828 -96.63 50.10 -2.32
N THR A 829 -95.32 49.92 -2.07
CA THR A 829 -94.31 49.12 -2.82
C THR A 829 -93.54 49.69 -4.04
N ALA A 830 -92.21 49.71 -3.86
CA ALA A 830 -91.15 49.26 -4.78
C ALA A 830 -90.49 50.18 -5.85
N ALA A 831 -89.21 49.89 -6.09
CA ALA A 831 -88.35 50.16 -7.26
C ALA A 831 -87.72 51.57 -7.51
N ASP A 832 -86.50 51.74 -6.99
CA ASP A 832 -85.22 52.07 -7.67
C ASP A 832 -85.26 52.42 -9.20
N PRO A 833 -84.45 53.39 -9.69
CA PRO A 833 -83.12 53.02 -10.18
C PRO A 833 -81.96 54.05 -10.03
N ARG A 834 -80.80 53.56 -9.57
CA ARG A 834 -79.41 53.86 -10.07
C ARG A 834 -78.80 55.27 -9.83
N SER A 835 -77.47 55.46 -9.61
CA SER A 835 -76.32 54.54 -9.52
C SER A 835 -75.10 55.21 -8.83
N ALA A 836 -74.46 54.50 -7.87
CA ALA A 836 -73.00 54.36 -7.64
C ALA A 836 -72.08 55.61 -7.39
N PRO A 837 -70.82 55.43 -6.92
CA PRO A 837 -70.35 54.66 -5.74
C PRO A 837 -69.22 55.37 -4.93
N ALA A 838 -68.88 54.87 -3.72
CA ALA A 838 -67.49 54.76 -3.21
C ALA A 838 -67.39 53.99 -1.87
N SER A 839 -66.33 53.20 -1.70
CA SER A 839 -66.07 52.19 -0.65
C SER A 839 -64.80 52.55 0.17
N PRO A 840 -64.26 51.71 1.09
CA PRO A 840 -64.84 51.08 2.30
C PRO A 840 -63.88 51.04 3.52
N SER A 841 -64.17 50.18 4.51
CA SER A 841 -63.31 49.66 5.61
C SER A 841 -63.96 48.36 6.16
N PRO A 842 -63.41 47.59 7.13
CA PRO A 842 -62.02 47.17 7.43
C PRO A 842 -61.88 45.60 7.53
N LEU A 843 -61.06 45.06 8.46
CA LEU A 843 -60.61 43.65 8.59
C LEU A 843 -61.44 42.76 9.57
N ARG A 844 -61.51 41.42 9.32
CA ARG A 844 -61.03 40.30 10.21
C ARG A 844 -61.43 38.85 9.78
N HIS A 845 -60.47 37.91 9.96
CA HIS A 845 -60.52 36.43 10.15
C HIS A 845 -61.59 35.49 9.50
N ALA A 846 -61.14 34.63 8.55
CA ALA A 846 -61.00 33.13 8.60
C ALA A 846 -62.15 32.18 9.10
N PRO A 847 -62.14 30.85 8.81
CA PRO A 847 -61.71 30.11 7.58
C PRO A 847 -62.61 28.89 7.16
N SER A 848 -62.55 28.45 5.89
CA SER A 848 -62.91 27.10 5.35
C SER A 848 -62.32 27.00 3.92
N LEU A 849 -61.84 25.89 3.34
CA LEU A 849 -62.20 24.45 3.28
C LEU A 849 -63.37 24.14 2.31
N GLY A 850 -63.05 23.65 1.10
CA GLY A 850 -64.02 23.01 0.20
C GLY A 850 -63.80 23.28 -1.31
N ASP A 851 -63.79 22.19 -2.07
CA ASP A 851 -64.00 22.03 -3.52
C ASP A 851 -65.18 22.82 -4.13
N SER A 852 -65.36 22.95 -5.44
CA SER A 852 -64.49 22.89 -6.65
C SER A 852 -65.41 23.12 -7.85
N ASP A 853 -65.01 23.82 -8.92
CA ASP A 853 -65.66 23.59 -10.23
C ASP A 853 -64.89 24.02 -11.50
N GLN A 854 -65.35 23.45 -12.62
CA GLN A 854 -64.93 23.46 -14.04
C GLN A 854 -64.34 24.79 -14.60
N ALA A 855 -63.36 24.85 -15.53
CA ALA A 855 -62.75 23.95 -16.54
C ALA A 855 -63.31 24.02 -17.99
N GLU A 856 -62.60 24.78 -18.86
CA GLU A 856 -62.47 24.67 -20.34
C GLU A 856 -61.12 25.33 -20.71
N GLY A 857 -60.33 24.96 -21.73
CA GLY A 857 -60.41 23.92 -22.77
C GLY A 857 -59.84 24.47 -24.09
N LEU A 858 -59.07 23.78 -24.97
CA LEU A 858 -58.40 22.47 -25.09
C LEU A 858 -57.15 22.69 -26.01
N CYS A 859 -56.18 21.82 -26.34
CA CYS A 859 -55.79 20.42 -26.09
C CYS A 859 -54.26 20.31 -26.43
N GLY A 860 -53.55 19.16 -26.48
CA GLY A 860 -53.89 17.75 -26.26
C GLY A 860 -52.71 16.79 -26.52
N LEU A 861 -52.80 15.56 -26.02
CA LEU A 861 -51.88 14.43 -26.28
C LEU A 861 -52.52 13.44 -27.29
N PRO A 862 -51.82 12.36 -27.67
CA PRO A 862 -52.47 11.06 -27.53
C PRO A 862 -51.55 9.91 -27.03
N LEU A 863 -52.18 8.86 -26.48
CA LEU A 863 -51.56 7.57 -26.18
C LEU A 863 -52.41 6.41 -26.76
N ARG A 864 -51.78 5.36 -27.30
CA ARG A 864 -52.39 4.07 -27.69
C ARG A 864 -51.28 3.00 -27.61
N SER A 865 -51.36 1.97 -26.76
CA SER A 865 -52.19 0.75 -26.87
C SER A 865 -51.74 -0.23 -27.97
N GLY A 866 -51.21 -1.39 -27.56
CA GLY A 866 -50.77 -2.51 -28.42
C GLY A 866 -50.28 -3.71 -27.61
N LEU A 867 -50.62 -4.95 -28.03
CA LEU A 867 -50.38 -6.21 -27.30
C LEU A 867 -49.07 -6.94 -27.71
N VAL A 868 -48.82 -8.10 -27.06
CA VAL A 868 -47.81 -9.16 -27.35
C VAL A 868 -46.42 -8.89 -26.73
N GLY A 869 -45.71 -9.85 -26.11
CA GLY A 869 -46.03 -11.27 -25.85
C GLY A 869 -45.01 -11.97 -24.91
N ARG A 870 -45.27 -13.24 -24.54
CA ARG A 870 -44.47 -14.01 -23.54
C ARG A 870 -43.11 -14.52 -24.05
N ARG A 871 -42.10 -14.54 -23.17
CA ARG A 871 -41.63 -15.79 -22.49
C ARG A 871 -40.52 -15.59 -21.43
N LYS A 872 -40.59 -16.41 -20.37
CA LYS A 872 -39.44 -16.79 -19.52
C LYS A 872 -38.73 -18.00 -20.15
N LEU A 873 -37.44 -18.19 -19.85
CA LEU A 873 -36.85 -19.50 -19.54
C LEU A 873 -35.62 -19.31 -18.63
N GLY A 874 -35.24 -20.37 -17.90
CA GLY A 874 -34.02 -20.45 -17.09
C GLY A 874 -33.79 -21.87 -16.58
N SER A 875 -32.53 -22.22 -16.28
CA SER A 875 -32.10 -23.51 -15.69
C SER A 875 -30.72 -23.29 -15.06
N HIS A 876 -30.54 -23.39 -13.74
CA HIS A 876 -30.25 -24.64 -13.00
C HIS A 876 -29.10 -25.49 -13.55
N ARG A 877 -27.98 -25.59 -12.81
CA ARG A 877 -27.70 -26.71 -11.88
C ARG A 877 -26.45 -26.48 -10.98
N LYS A 878 -26.48 -27.04 -9.77
CA LYS A 878 -25.34 -27.49 -8.96
C LYS A 878 -25.62 -28.93 -8.55
N LEU A 879 -24.67 -29.86 -8.71
CA LEU A 879 -24.37 -31.05 -7.87
C LEU A 879 -23.37 -31.96 -8.61
N GLY A 880 -22.63 -32.80 -7.89
CA GLY A 880 -21.85 -33.90 -8.48
C GLY A 880 -20.50 -34.14 -7.81
N SER A 881 -20.45 -35.03 -6.82
CA SER A 881 -19.22 -35.43 -6.11
C SER A 881 -18.82 -36.86 -6.47
N GLN A 882 -17.57 -37.08 -6.87
CA GLN A 882 -16.86 -38.36 -6.82
C GLN A 882 -15.40 -38.03 -6.42
N SER A 883 -14.78 -38.52 -5.34
CA SER A 883 -14.69 -39.85 -4.73
C SER A 883 -13.73 -40.81 -5.44
N PHE A 884 -12.43 -40.71 -5.13
CA PHE A 884 -11.50 -41.83 -5.24
C PHE A 884 -10.34 -41.70 -4.23
N SER A 885 -10.06 -42.78 -3.50
CA SER A 885 -8.85 -43.00 -2.70
C SER A 885 -8.64 -44.50 -2.53
N PRO A 886 -7.44 -44.99 -2.89
CA PRO A 886 -6.58 -45.75 -1.97
C PRO A 886 -5.30 -44.92 -1.67
N GLY A 887 -4.53 -45.12 -0.59
CA GLY A 887 -4.31 -46.32 0.24
C GLY A 887 -3.09 -47.12 -0.25
N ASP A 888 -2.22 -47.69 0.56
CA ASP A 888 -2.09 -47.69 2.05
C ASP A 888 -0.76 -48.38 2.46
N GLN A 889 0.16 -47.71 3.20
CA GLN A 889 1.27 -48.27 4.02
C GLN A 889 1.86 -47.17 4.94
N LYS A 890 2.36 -47.35 6.19
CA LYS A 890 2.08 -48.28 7.33
C LYS A 890 2.93 -47.86 8.55
N THR A 891 2.40 -47.92 9.78
CA THR A 891 3.07 -48.10 11.12
C THR A 891 4.38 -47.32 11.46
N SER A 892 4.48 -46.38 12.43
CA SER A 892 4.28 -46.40 13.92
C SER A 892 5.43 -47.02 14.76
N PRO A 893 5.56 -46.80 16.10
CA PRO A 893 5.77 -45.55 16.86
C PRO A 893 6.94 -45.71 17.91
N LEU A 894 6.90 -44.98 19.05
CA LEU A 894 7.90 -44.88 20.16
C LEU A 894 8.99 -43.81 19.91
N GLN A 895 9.59 -43.15 20.92
CA GLN A 895 9.67 -43.46 22.36
C GLN A 895 9.43 -42.23 23.29
N ARG A 896 8.96 -42.50 24.51
CA ARG A 896 8.72 -41.56 25.64
C ARG A 896 9.78 -41.81 26.73
N PHE A 897 10.23 -40.77 27.44
CA PHE A 897 10.61 -40.65 28.89
C PHE A 897 11.36 -39.30 29.08
N GLN A 898 11.48 -38.61 30.21
CA GLN A 898 10.95 -38.59 31.61
C GLN A 898 11.16 -37.13 32.13
N SER A 899 10.58 -36.56 33.20
CA SER A 899 9.72 -37.02 34.32
C SER A 899 8.46 -36.09 34.41
N ALA A 900 7.70 -35.73 35.48
CA ALA A 900 7.80 -35.58 36.95
C ALA A 900 8.82 -34.52 37.46
N ASP A 901 8.48 -33.62 38.40
CA ASP A 901 7.45 -33.72 39.46
C ASP A 901 6.55 -32.48 39.71
N ARG A 902 5.58 -32.58 40.64
CA ARG A 902 4.49 -31.60 40.90
C ARG A 902 4.24 -31.35 42.41
N VAL A 903 4.38 -30.12 42.88
CA VAL A 903 3.90 -29.65 44.21
C VAL A 903 3.24 -28.26 44.10
N ILE A 904 2.35 -27.91 45.05
CA ILE A 904 1.39 -26.78 45.02
C ILE A 904 1.49 -26.00 46.36
N TRP A 905 0.79 -24.86 46.44
CA TRP A 905 0.58 -23.92 47.58
C TRP A 905 1.67 -22.84 47.68
N GLU A 906 1.39 -21.54 47.51
CA GLU A 906 0.38 -20.65 48.14
C GLU A 906 0.84 -20.12 49.51
N GLY A 907 0.89 -18.80 49.66
CA GLY A 907 1.27 -18.10 50.90
C GLY A 907 1.44 -16.59 50.67
N GLN A 908 0.72 -15.78 51.45
CA GLN A 908 0.80 -14.32 51.43
C GLN A 908 1.95 -13.82 52.32
N GLY A 909 2.59 -12.69 51.99
CA GLY A 909 3.74 -12.18 52.76
C GLY A 909 4.26 -10.80 52.36
N SER A 910 3.51 -9.75 52.70
CA SER A 910 3.95 -8.34 52.70
C SER A 910 4.32 -7.89 54.13
N PRO A 911 5.00 -6.74 54.38
CA PRO A 911 5.71 -5.81 53.47
C PRO A 911 7.11 -5.35 54.01
N THR A 912 7.65 -4.29 53.40
CA THR A 912 8.49 -3.21 54.01
C THR A 912 10.00 -3.41 54.26
N ASP A 913 10.66 -2.24 54.20
CA ASP A 913 11.92 -1.79 54.81
C ASP A 913 13.30 -2.30 54.33
N THR A 914 14.00 -1.35 53.69
CA THR A 914 15.47 -1.18 53.71
C THR A 914 15.92 -0.74 55.14
N PRO A 915 17.22 -0.64 55.52
CA PRO A 915 18.43 -0.59 54.67
C PRO A 915 19.68 -1.32 55.25
N LYS A 916 20.86 -1.11 54.61
CA LYS A 916 22.22 -0.85 55.20
C LYS A 916 23.41 -1.67 54.66
N THR A 917 24.52 -0.94 54.54
CA THR A 917 25.94 -1.30 54.76
C THR A 917 26.69 -2.27 53.82
N THR A 918 27.68 -1.67 53.13
CA THR A 918 28.96 -2.25 52.67
C THR A 918 29.87 -2.67 53.84
N PRO A 919 30.89 -3.53 53.60
CA PRO A 919 32.30 -3.05 53.42
C PRO A 919 33.04 -3.80 52.28
N MET A 920 33.83 -3.14 51.40
CA MET A 920 35.22 -2.62 51.52
C MET A 920 36.36 -3.64 51.38
N THR A 921 37.13 -3.52 50.29
CA THR A 921 38.62 -3.53 50.23
C THR A 921 39.03 -2.71 48.99
N SER A 922 39.66 -1.52 49.13
CA SER A 922 41.12 -1.28 49.17
C SER A 922 41.76 -1.12 47.77
N ALA A 923 42.57 -0.09 47.47
CA ALA A 923 42.98 1.10 48.23
C ALA A 923 43.59 2.19 47.30
N ASN A 924 43.65 3.45 47.79
CA ASN A 924 44.56 4.59 47.45
C ASN A 924 44.76 4.99 45.96
N ASN A 925 44.79 6.27 45.55
CA ASN A 925 44.87 7.58 46.23
C ASN A 925 44.31 8.66 45.24
N SER A 926 44.22 9.98 45.49
CA SER A 926 44.77 10.87 46.54
C SER A 926 43.92 12.15 46.75
N GLN A 927 44.49 13.09 47.52
CA GLN A 927 44.32 14.56 47.58
C GLN A 927 43.82 15.32 46.34
N GLU A 928 43.21 16.52 46.44
CA GLU A 928 42.61 17.28 47.57
C GLU A 928 41.77 18.46 47.01
N ASN A 929 40.85 19.05 47.80
CA ASN A 929 39.92 20.10 47.36
C ASN A 929 40.54 21.51 47.32
N VAL A 930 39.88 22.46 46.65
CA VAL A 930 39.29 23.68 47.28
C VAL A 930 38.24 24.30 46.33
N MET A 931 37.29 25.06 46.90
CA MET A 931 36.19 25.78 46.22
C MET A 931 36.69 27.06 45.47
N GLU A 932 35.90 27.95 44.84
CA GLU A 932 34.45 28.15 44.68
C GLU A 932 34.15 29.04 43.45
N GLU A 933 32.87 29.38 43.22
CA GLU A 933 32.33 30.50 42.40
C GLU A 933 32.76 30.70 40.92
N GLY A 934 31.73 30.77 40.05
CA GLY A 934 31.44 32.04 39.36
C GLY A 934 31.93 32.30 37.92
N GLY A 935 31.02 32.08 36.95
CA GLY A 935 30.83 33.07 35.87
C GLY A 935 31.13 32.67 34.41
N ARG A 936 30.14 32.96 33.55
CA ARG A 936 30.18 33.42 32.13
C ARG A 936 31.39 33.07 31.22
N GLY A 937 31.05 32.45 30.09
CA GLY A 937 31.84 32.34 28.85
C GLY A 937 31.28 31.15 28.06
N GLU A 938 30.43 31.33 27.04
CA GLU A 938 30.77 31.79 25.67
C GLU A 938 31.89 30.97 25.00
N GLU A 939 31.49 30.01 24.18
CA GLU A 939 32.17 29.76 22.90
C GLU A 939 31.14 29.30 21.85
N GLY A 940 31.30 29.78 20.62
CA GLY A 940 30.32 29.62 19.55
C GLY A 940 30.58 28.42 18.64
N ARG A 941 29.56 27.99 17.90
CA ARG A 941 29.77 27.11 16.74
C ARG A 941 30.34 27.91 15.58
N GLY A 942 31.18 27.27 14.76
CA GLY A 942 31.43 27.70 13.38
C GLY A 942 30.20 27.47 12.48
N GLU A 943 30.31 27.61 11.16
CA GLU A 943 31.53 27.76 10.34
C GLU A 943 31.15 28.33 8.96
N MET A 944 32.15 28.58 8.09
CA MET A 944 32.02 28.83 6.64
C MET A 944 31.43 30.19 6.20
N ASP A 945 32.34 31.14 6.02
CA ASP A 945 32.77 31.64 4.69
C ASP A 945 31.75 31.62 3.53
N GLU A 946 31.55 32.78 2.88
CA GLU A 946 32.41 33.13 1.75
C GLU A 946 32.46 34.65 1.48
N GLU A 947 33.29 35.08 0.52
CA GLU A 947 33.71 36.47 0.28
C GLU A 947 32.60 37.38 -0.30
N GLY A 948 32.65 38.71 -0.05
CA GLY A 948 31.60 39.63 -0.54
C GLY A 948 31.85 41.15 -0.61
N GLY A 949 33.01 41.65 -0.18
CA GLY A 949 33.59 42.97 -0.54
C GLY A 949 32.74 44.26 -0.57
N SER A 950 32.93 45.12 0.46
CA SER A 950 32.91 46.61 0.39
C SER A 950 31.55 47.36 0.35
N GLY A 951 31.55 48.67 0.71
CA GLY A 951 30.46 49.60 0.34
C GLY A 951 29.89 50.59 1.39
N GLY A 952 30.56 50.86 2.52
CA GLY A 952 29.94 51.54 3.69
C GLY A 952 29.47 53.02 3.58
N LYS A 953 29.02 53.51 4.76
CA LYS A 953 28.70 54.90 5.20
C LYS A 953 27.29 55.50 5.02
N GLN A 954 26.71 55.81 6.19
CA GLN A 954 26.22 57.14 6.63
C GLN A 954 25.40 58.03 5.65
N GLY A 955 24.14 58.29 6.00
CA GLY A 955 23.37 59.43 5.47
C GLY A 955 22.23 59.86 6.41
N ARG A 956 22.18 61.15 6.78
CA ARG A 956 21.02 61.82 7.43
C ARG A 956 20.56 62.97 6.53
N GLY A 957 19.25 63.21 6.48
CA GLY A 957 18.59 64.23 5.64
C GLY A 957 17.54 63.56 4.74
N ARG A 958 16.31 64.07 4.53
CA ARG A 958 15.88 65.45 4.21
C ARG A 958 16.59 66.02 2.97
N GLU A 959 15.90 66.58 1.98
CA GLU A 959 14.52 67.11 1.99
C GLU A 959 13.91 67.17 0.58
N ARG A 960 12.70 66.63 0.39
CA ARG A 960 11.58 67.16 -0.42
C ARG A 960 10.36 66.25 -0.37
#